data_AF-A0A836C6G6-F1
#
_entry.id   AF-A0A836C6G6-F1
#
_cell.length_a   1.000
_cell.length_b   1.000
_cell.length_c   1.000
_cell.angle_alpha   90.00
_cell.angle_beta   90.00
_cell.angle_gamma   90.00
#
_symmetry.space_group_name_H-M   'P 1'
#
loop_
_entity.id
_entity.type
_entity.pdbx_description
1 polymer ?
#
loop_
_entity_poly.entity_id
_entity_poly.type
_entity_poly.pdbx_seq_one_letter_code
_entity_poly.pdbx_strand_id
1 'polypeptide(L)'
;MAPSPETVTEDQAFPELPEYKHLILGPVDGDVIAPAAQTDVLLVIAPGAFIAPEAFTALGREVQAACPHLRLWVASMEISAMALHQMFCPPNLLMTGPGFEAAGANMARAGVPAKLILQALAAAEAAGFRPEREEYGRLSNMVLMAHSASGALFPDAGRSMAAALVLLATPLYPPNYTQRKATSIETWPRPLMMMSGEVDGQTRWPWLAPEVAEVGAMAAKMGPSWVARNRPVLILPGLNHGNTSSGEARVVRGDITEGVGPHVTAMKNLGGPLAAFLTTHMAPAKDARERASLVLEAAIRHTASLTAPYCRAVGLGDPSAPFGQAPVAPGAPLPGGLLAGTARDAAAGDNTCVHPGVVAAAEAEAVRLQLAVLRAAGLPEAALGRLVVAATGHTDVKSITYAHPEMEELHDGRWLLHVHVKIHFRSLDPVPKPHLCPFAPELWLKLRGADYVAAILGLPEPSSFANPKPAALNAQTLERALAAAPPDVAERYRSLGRPMEFGDDVDWCAKSPDGTFLRDAPSFLRESRITYTFPPMPPGALPAGGPPFGAPGGPPPAGAPGGPPAAGAPTAGPPVAAAPGTAGGPPPGSGGLAAAAGPPPTGAVAGANGPPAATGGSPPAGVAAVGGPPGVGSPPLPQPMVPAPPPSVPVRLLGAVRVASPFVSLPAPPGVAGLPPAAGRFSGVFYAKVLSTAQAMEWVWVDCLRAIDTPW
;
A
#
# COMPACT_ATOMS: atom_id res chain seq x y z
N MET A 1 -10.85 -4.17 -30.18
CA MET A 1 -11.95 -4.01 -29.21
C MET A 1 -12.08 -5.35 -28.50
N ALA A 2 -11.80 -5.42 -27.20
CA ALA A 2 -12.24 -6.58 -26.43
C ALA A 2 -13.78 -6.65 -26.51
N PRO A 3 -14.39 -7.83 -26.60
CA PRO A 3 -15.85 -7.93 -26.52
C PRO A 3 -16.31 -7.17 -25.27
N SER A 4 -17.29 -6.27 -25.43
CA SER A 4 -18.00 -5.70 -24.29
C SER A 4 -18.40 -6.88 -23.40
N PRO A 5 -18.12 -6.86 -22.08
CA PRO A 5 -18.55 -7.94 -21.21
C PRO A 5 -20.04 -8.14 -21.47
N GLU A 6 -20.40 -9.28 -22.06
CA GLU A 6 -21.78 -9.64 -22.28
C GLU A 6 -22.47 -9.51 -20.92
N THR A 7 -23.54 -8.73 -20.88
CA THR A 7 -24.36 -8.55 -19.68
C THR A 7 -24.74 -9.93 -19.19
N VAL A 8 -24.04 -10.40 -18.14
CA VAL A 8 -24.34 -11.66 -17.47
C VAL A 8 -25.80 -11.58 -17.07
N THR A 9 -26.63 -12.42 -17.69
CA THR A 9 -28.07 -12.44 -17.44
C THR A 9 -28.32 -12.75 -15.96
N GLU A 10 -29.36 -12.15 -15.37
CA GLU A 10 -29.68 -12.30 -13.94
C GLU A 10 -29.88 -13.77 -13.53
N ASP A 11 -30.15 -14.67 -14.48
CA ASP A 11 -30.51 -16.08 -14.27
C ASP A 11 -29.32 -17.06 -14.14
N GLN A 12 -28.06 -16.61 -14.15
CA GLN A 12 -26.94 -17.55 -13.99
C GLN A 12 -26.91 -18.13 -12.57
N ALA A 13 -27.24 -19.42 -12.43
CA ALA A 13 -27.11 -20.16 -11.17
C ALA A 13 -25.63 -20.24 -10.75
N PHE A 14 -25.33 -19.75 -9.56
CA PHE A 14 -24.00 -19.89 -8.94
C PHE A 14 -23.84 -21.29 -8.34
N PRO A 15 -22.62 -21.85 -8.32
CA PRO A 15 -22.39 -23.11 -7.61
C PRO A 15 -22.80 -22.97 -6.15
N GLU A 16 -23.45 -23.99 -5.61
CA GLU A 16 -23.75 -24.05 -4.18
C GLU A 16 -22.44 -24.14 -3.39
N LEU A 17 -22.33 -23.33 -2.34
CA LEU A 17 -21.19 -23.35 -1.45
C LEU A 17 -21.34 -24.57 -0.52
N PRO A 18 -20.42 -25.53 -0.51
CA PRO A 18 -20.51 -26.68 0.38
C PRO A 18 -20.36 -26.25 1.84
N GLU A 19 -20.74 -27.13 2.76
CA GLU A 19 -20.43 -26.96 4.18
C GLU A 19 -18.96 -27.29 4.42
N TYR A 20 -18.23 -26.34 5.01
CA TYR A 20 -16.83 -26.52 5.39
C TYR A 20 -16.69 -26.85 6.87
N LYS A 21 -15.77 -27.75 7.18
CA LYS A 21 -15.34 -28.06 8.54
C LYS A 21 -14.22 -27.11 8.96
N HIS A 22 -14.64 -25.92 9.40
CA HIS A 22 -13.73 -24.90 9.90
C HIS A 22 -12.89 -25.39 11.10
N LEU A 23 -11.63 -24.97 11.17
CA LEU A 23 -10.74 -25.27 12.29
C LEU A 23 -11.08 -24.34 13.47
N ILE A 24 -11.49 -24.90 14.60
CA ILE A 24 -11.81 -24.16 15.82
C ILE A 24 -10.75 -24.40 16.89
N LEU A 25 -10.15 -23.32 17.39
CA LEU A 25 -9.33 -23.33 18.59
C LEU A 25 -10.16 -22.77 19.75
N GLY A 26 -10.45 -23.63 20.72
CA GLY A 26 -11.05 -23.21 21.98
C GLY A 26 -10.09 -22.31 22.78
N PRO A 27 -10.64 -21.52 23.74
CA PRO A 27 -9.84 -20.70 24.65
C PRO A 27 -8.80 -21.55 25.36
N VAL A 28 -7.65 -20.95 25.70
CA VAL A 28 -6.63 -21.62 26.52
C VAL A 28 -7.11 -21.60 27.97
N ASP A 29 -7.21 -22.78 28.58
CA ASP A 29 -7.48 -22.91 30.01
C ASP A 29 -6.28 -22.34 30.79
N GLY A 30 -6.39 -21.09 31.20
CA GLY A 30 -5.38 -20.40 32.02
C GLY A 30 -5.83 -20.28 33.48
N ASP A 31 -4.88 -20.45 34.41
CA ASP A 31 -5.08 -20.42 35.88
C ASP A 31 -5.49 -19.05 36.48
N VAL A 32 -5.91 -18.05 35.70
CA VAL A 32 -5.94 -16.66 36.19
C VAL A 32 -7.17 -15.90 35.70
N ILE A 33 -7.91 -15.35 36.67
CA ILE A 33 -9.17 -14.57 36.59
C ILE A 33 -10.42 -15.44 36.70
N ALA A 34 -11.28 -15.12 37.68
CA ALA A 34 -12.55 -15.80 37.90
C ALA A 34 -13.40 -15.81 36.61
N PRO A 35 -13.95 -16.95 36.19
CA PRO A 35 -14.69 -17.11 34.93
C PRO A 35 -15.81 -16.09 34.67
N ALA A 36 -16.36 -15.49 35.72
CA ALA A 36 -17.44 -14.50 35.64
C ALA A 36 -17.01 -13.13 35.08
N ALA A 37 -15.71 -12.87 34.92
CA ALA A 37 -15.19 -11.56 34.46
C ALA A 37 -14.67 -11.55 33.03
N GLN A 38 -14.70 -12.68 32.31
CA GLN A 38 -14.18 -12.78 30.94
C GLN A 38 -15.31 -12.62 29.90
N THR A 39 -15.03 -11.87 28.85
CA THR A 39 -15.91 -11.73 27.67
C THR A 39 -15.54 -12.80 26.64
N ASP A 40 -16.54 -13.53 26.13
CA ASP A 40 -16.37 -14.44 24.98
C ASP A 40 -16.10 -13.60 23.73
N VAL A 41 -15.01 -13.89 23.02
CA VAL A 41 -14.63 -13.19 21.77
C VAL A 41 -14.30 -14.22 20.70
N LEU A 42 -14.75 -13.99 19.46
CA LEU A 42 -14.41 -14.82 18.31
C LEU A 42 -13.53 -14.07 17.32
N LEU A 43 -12.34 -14.59 17.06
CA LEU A 43 -11.50 -14.18 15.93
C LEU A 43 -11.73 -15.14 14.76
N VAL A 44 -12.40 -14.68 13.71
CA VAL A 44 -12.58 -15.43 12.46
C VAL A 44 -11.43 -15.08 11.51
N ILE A 45 -10.78 -16.09 10.94
CA ILE A 45 -9.64 -15.93 10.02
C ILE A 45 -10.04 -16.45 8.64
N ALA A 46 -9.98 -15.57 7.63
CA ALA A 46 -10.11 -15.90 6.22
C ALA A 46 -8.71 -16.06 5.58
N PRO A 47 -8.27 -17.29 5.25
CA PRO A 47 -6.93 -17.53 4.73
C PRO A 47 -6.65 -16.87 3.39
N GLY A 48 -5.38 -16.60 3.13
CA GLY A 48 -4.92 -16.09 1.84
C GLY A 48 -5.02 -17.12 0.72
N ALA A 49 -4.58 -16.73 -0.48
CA ALA A 49 -4.49 -17.66 -1.60
C ALA A 49 -3.56 -18.82 -1.26
N PHE A 50 -4.05 -20.05 -1.43
CA PHE A 50 -3.30 -21.30 -1.22
C PHE A 50 -2.83 -21.55 0.22
N ILE A 51 -3.41 -20.89 1.22
CA ILE A 51 -3.06 -21.08 2.62
C ILE A 51 -4.10 -22.02 3.25
N ALA A 52 -3.62 -23.08 3.89
CA ALA A 52 -4.44 -24.01 4.66
C ALA A 52 -4.85 -23.38 6.01
N PRO A 53 -6.00 -23.76 6.60
CA PRO A 53 -6.45 -23.21 7.88
C PRO A 53 -5.44 -23.39 9.01
N GLU A 54 -4.70 -24.50 9.05
CA GLU A 54 -3.76 -24.85 10.12
C GLU A 54 -2.60 -23.86 10.21
N ALA A 55 -2.29 -23.14 9.13
CA ALA A 55 -1.22 -22.14 9.06
C ALA A 55 -1.41 -21.01 10.08
N PHE A 56 -2.62 -20.77 10.57
CA PHE A 56 -2.92 -19.75 11.58
C PHE A 56 -2.98 -20.29 13.01
N THR A 57 -2.71 -21.57 13.23
CA THR A 57 -2.78 -22.16 14.58
C THR A 57 -1.79 -21.50 15.54
N ALA A 58 -0.53 -21.34 15.12
CA ALA A 58 0.50 -20.71 15.94
C ALA A 58 0.14 -19.26 16.28
N LEU A 59 -0.30 -18.48 15.29
CA LEU A 59 -0.77 -17.11 15.52
C LEU A 59 -1.96 -17.07 16.49
N GLY A 60 -2.97 -17.93 16.28
CA GLY A 60 -4.13 -18.00 17.14
C GLY A 60 -3.76 -18.28 18.60
N ARG A 61 -2.81 -19.19 18.85
CA ARG A 61 -2.30 -19.50 20.20
C ARG A 61 -1.51 -18.34 20.80
N GLU A 62 -0.67 -17.66 20.03
CA GLU A 62 0.06 -16.47 20.50
C GLU A 62 -0.89 -15.32 20.86
N VAL A 63 -1.95 -15.10 20.08
CA VAL A 63 -2.97 -14.09 20.41
C VAL A 63 -3.71 -14.46 21.68
N GLN A 64 -4.16 -15.72 21.83
CA GLN A 64 -4.81 -16.21 23.04
C GLN A 64 -3.94 -15.99 24.29
N ALA A 65 -2.64 -16.31 24.20
CA ALA A 65 -1.69 -16.10 25.28
C ALA A 65 -1.50 -14.62 25.62
N ALA A 66 -1.55 -13.74 24.62
CA ALA A 66 -1.36 -12.30 24.79
C ALA A 66 -2.63 -11.54 25.26
N CYS A 67 -3.82 -12.16 25.27
CA CYS A 67 -5.06 -11.56 25.78
C CYS A 67 -5.73 -12.39 26.89
N PRO A 68 -5.08 -12.62 28.05
CA PRO A 68 -5.57 -13.53 29.10
C PRO A 68 -6.89 -13.09 29.78
N HIS A 69 -7.37 -11.89 29.52
CA HIS A 69 -8.62 -11.35 30.05
C HIS A 69 -9.81 -11.52 29.09
N LEU A 70 -9.57 -12.08 27.90
CA LEU A 70 -10.61 -12.45 26.94
C LEU A 70 -10.73 -13.97 26.89
N ARG A 71 -11.96 -14.49 26.80
CA ARG A 71 -12.17 -15.89 26.46
C ARG A 71 -12.19 -16.00 24.94
N LEU A 72 -10.99 -16.00 24.35
CA LEU A 72 -10.81 -15.90 22.90
C LEU A 72 -10.93 -17.26 22.21
N TRP A 73 -11.89 -17.36 21.31
CA TRP A 73 -12.06 -18.42 20.33
C TRP A 73 -11.42 -18.00 19.00
N VAL A 74 -10.82 -18.94 18.29
CA VAL A 74 -10.28 -18.70 16.95
C VAL A 74 -10.91 -19.68 15.96
N ALA A 75 -11.50 -19.16 14.89
CA ALA A 75 -12.07 -19.97 13.81
C ALA A 75 -11.33 -19.67 12.51
N SER A 76 -10.58 -20.63 11.96
CA SER A 76 -9.93 -20.49 10.66
C SER A 76 -10.75 -21.18 9.57
N MET A 77 -11.05 -20.46 8.49
CA MET A 77 -11.84 -21.01 7.40
C MET A 77 -11.08 -22.11 6.66
N GLU A 78 -11.75 -23.22 6.33
CA GLU A 78 -11.11 -24.37 5.67
C GLU A 78 -10.75 -24.07 4.20
N ILE A 79 -11.47 -23.13 3.58
CA ILE A 79 -11.27 -22.77 2.19
C ILE A 79 -10.36 -21.54 2.01
N SER A 80 -9.38 -21.67 1.11
CA SER A 80 -8.50 -20.57 0.72
C SER A 80 -9.13 -19.63 -0.32
N ALA A 81 -8.66 -18.38 -0.38
CA ALA A 81 -9.13 -17.42 -1.39
C ALA A 81 -8.96 -17.90 -2.85
N MET A 82 -7.95 -18.74 -3.13
CA MET A 82 -7.75 -19.26 -4.49
C MET A 82 -8.75 -20.35 -4.85
N ALA A 83 -9.12 -21.21 -3.89
CA ALA A 83 -10.15 -22.21 -4.12
C ALA A 83 -11.51 -21.55 -4.38
N LEU A 84 -11.83 -20.47 -3.63
CA LEU A 84 -13.00 -19.64 -3.91
C LEU A 84 -12.93 -19.02 -5.31
N HIS A 85 -11.77 -18.45 -5.68
CA HIS A 85 -11.57 -17.91 -7.02
C HIS A 85 -11.83 -18.97 -8.10
N GLN A 86 -11.30 -20.19 -7.95
CA GLN A 86 -11.52 -21.28 -8.92
C GLN A 86 -12.99 -21.69 -9.05
N MET A 87 -13.76 -21.68 -7.97
CA MET A 87 -15.18 -22.03 -8.02
C MET A 87 -16.05 -20.96 -8.68
N PHE A 88 -15.72 -19.68 -8.49
CA PHE A 88 -16.56 -18.56 -8.94
C PHE A 88 -16.01 -17.83 -10.17
N CYS A 89 -14.79 -18.14 -10.62
CA CYS A 89 -14.22 -17.61 -11.85
C CYS A 89 -14.70 -18.41 -13.06
N PRO A 90 -15.11 -17.76 -14.17
CA PRO A 90 -15.28 -18.44 -15.44
C PRO A 90 -13.99 -19.20 -15.83
N PRO A 91 -14.07 -20.49 -16.23
CA PRO A 91 -12.87 -21.30 -16.49
C PRO A 91 -11.92 -20.70 -17.55
N ASN A 92 -12.47 -20.02 -18.55
CA ASN A 92 -11.71 -19.34 -19.61
C ASN A 92 -10.99 -18.06 -19.14
N LEU A 93 -11.29 -17.56 -17.95
CA LEU A 93 -10.69 -16.37 -17.36
C LEU A 93 -9.79 -16.68 -16.17
N LEU A 94 -9.63 -17.96 -15.80
CA LEU A 94 -8.88 -18.35 -14.61
C LEU A 94 -7.44 -17.80 -14.66
N MET A 95 -6.97 -17.24 -13.55
CA MET A 95 -5.63 -16.62 -13.42
C MET A 95 -5.39 -15.37 -14.29
N THR A 96 -6.44 -14.73 -14.79
CA THR A 96 -6.35 -13.43 -15.47
C THR A 96 -6.87 -12.30 -14.58
N GLY A 97 -6.44 -11.06 -14.84
CA GLY A 97 -7.00 -9.87 -14.15
C GLY A 97 -8.53 -9.81 -14.23
N PRO A 98 -9.14 -9.89 -15.44
CA PRO A 98 -10.59 -9.95 -15.59
C PRO A 98 -11.24 -11.14 -14.86
N GLY A 99 -10.56 -12.29 -14.76
CA GLY A 99 -11.04 -13.42 -13.98
C GLY A 99 -11.13 -13.12 -12.48
N PHE A 100 -10.13 -12.44 -11.92
CA PHE A 100 -10.18 -12.03 -10.50
C PHE A 100 -11.34 -11.08 -10.22
N GLU A 101 -11.57 -10.11 -11.12
CA GLU A 101 -12.71 -9.18 -11.04
C GLU A 101 -14.05 -9.93 -11.16
N ALA A 102 -14.19 -10.82 -12.15
CA ALA A 102 -15.40 -11.60 -12.34
C ALA A 102 -15.70 -12.52 -11.15
N ALA A 103 -14.68 -13.22 -10.62
CA ALA A 103 -14.84 -14.08 -9.45
C ALA A 103 -15.26 -13.28 -8.21
N GLY A 104 -14.67 -12.10 -7.99
CA GLY A 104 -15.06 -11.18 -6.92
C GLY A 104 -16.53 -10.77 -7.02
N ALA A 105 -16.96 -10.33 -8.22
CA ALA A 105 -18.34 -9.95 -8.48
C ALA A 105 -19.32 -11.12 -8.28
N ASN A 106 -18.97 -12.32 -8.76
CA ASN A 106 -19.79 -13.53 -8.61
C ASN A 106 -19.92 -13.94 -7.14
N MET A 107 -18.82 -13.92 -6.37
CA MET A 107 -18.84 -14.20 -4.94
C MET A 107 -19.68 -13.18 -4.16
N ALA A 108 -19.59 -11.90 -4.50
CA ALA A 108 -20.39 -10.84 -3.89
C ALA A 108 -21.89 -11.05 -4.16
N ARG A 109 -22.27 -11.30 -5.43
CA ARG A 109 -23.66 -11.62 -5.81
C ARG A 109 -24.21 -12.85 -5.10
N ALA A 110 -23.39 -13.90 -4.97
CA ALA A 110 -23.77 -15.14 -4.29
C ALA A 110 -23.73 -15.06 -2.75
N GLY A 111 -23.29 -13.94 -2.18
CA GLY A 111 -23.15 -13.73 -0.73
C GLY A 111 -22.14 -14.66 -0.07
N VAL A 112 -21.12 -15.12 -0.82
CA VAL A 112 -20.19 -16.17 -0.38
C VAL A 112 -19.42 -15.79 0.88
N PRO A 113 -18.82 -14.59 1.00
CA PRO A 113 -18.10 -14.21 2.22
C PRO A 113 -18.98 -14.27 3.48
N ALA A 114 -20.22 -13.78 3.39
CA ALA A 114 -21.16 -13.80 4.52
C ALA A 114 -21.54 -15.23 4.91
N LYS A 115 -21.82 -16.11 3.93
CA LYS A 115 -22.12 -17.53 4.17
C LYS A 115 -20.98 -18.25 4.88
N LEU A 116 -19.73 -18.03 4.46
CA LEU A 116 -18.55 -18.63 5.11
C LEU A 116 -18.35 -18.13 6.54
N ILE A 117 -18.59 -16.84 6.80
CA ILE A 117 -18.56 -16.29 8.17
C ILE A 117 -19.63 -16.98 9.04
N LEU A 118 -20.85 -17.17 8.52
CA LEU A 118 -21.92 -17.85 9.25
C LEU A 118 -21.63 -19.33 9.51
N GLN A 119 -21.01 -20.05 8.57
CA GLN A 119 -20.56 -21.44 8.80
C GLN A 119 -19.48 -21.49 9.89
N ALA A 120 -18.49 -20.59 9.86
CA ALA A 120 -17.44 -20.51 10.88
C ALA A 120 -18.00 -20.15 12.26
N LEU A 121 -18.97 -19.24 12.31
CA LEU A 121 -19.71 -18.89 13.52
C LEU A 121 -20.46 -20.10 14.09
N ALA A 122 -21.21 -20.82 13.26
CA ALA A 122 -21.96 -22.01 13.70
C ALA A 122 -21.04 -23.10 14.26
N ALA A 123 -19.87 -23.30 13.64
CA ALA A 123 -18.85 -24.22 14.15
C ALA A 123 -18.28 -23.76 15.51
N ALA A 124 -18.06 -22.46 15.69
CA ALA A 124 -17.63 -21.90 16.98
C ALA A 124 -18.72 -22.01 18.06
N GLU A 125 -19.99 -21.74 17.72
CA GLU A 125 -21.15 -21.92 18.62
C GLU A 125 -21.26 -23.38 19.09
N ALA A 126 -21.13 -24.33 18.16
CA ALA A 126 -21.12 -25.76 18.48
C ALA A 126 -19.94 -26.16 19.39
N ALA A 127 -18.81 -25.43 19.32
CA ALA A 127 -17.67 -25.64 20.21
C ALA A 127 -17.82 -24.94 21.57
N GLY A 128 -18.80 -24.05 21.74
CA GLY A 128 -19.12 -23.39 23.01
C GLY A 128 -19.00 -21.86 23.02
N PHE A 129 -18.66 -21.22 21.89
CA PHE A 129 -18.68 -19.76 21.75
C PHE A 129 -20.11 -19.21 21.88
N ARG A 130 -20.26 -18.03 22.49
CA ARG A 130 -21.55 -17.37 22.69
C ARG A 130 -21.59 -16.05 21.92
N PRO A 131 -22.31 -15.98 20.78
CA PRO A 131 -22.42 -14.76 20.00
C PRO A 131 -23.21 -13.68 20.75
N GLU A 132 -22.71 -12.46 20.72
CA GLU A 132 -23.46 -11.28 21.15
C GLU A 132 -23.97 -10.56 19.90
N ARG A 133 -25.28 -10.69 19.64
CA ARG A 133 -25.92 -10.11 18.47
C ARG A 133 -26.47 -8.72 18.80
N GLU A 134 -26.08 -7.74 18.02
CA GLU A 134 -26.63 -6.39 18.03
C GLU A 134 -27.82 -6.27 17.07
N GLU A 135 -28.45 -5.09 17.02
CA GLU A 135 -29.44 -4.76 16.01
C GLU A 135 -28.89 -5.02 14.59
N TYR A 136 -29.74 -5.53 13.69
CA TYR A 136 -29.39 -5.96 12.32
C TYR A 136 -28.51 -7.21 12.20
N GLY A 137 -28.33 -7.97 13.28
CA GLY A 137 -27.64 -9.27 13.23
C GLY A 137 -26.11 -9.19 13.20
N ARG A 138 -25.54 -7.99 13.42
CA ARG A 138 -24.10 -7.80 13.63
C ARG A 138 -23.66 -8.47 14.94
N LEU A 139 -22.42 -8.93 15.00
CA LEU A 139 -21.84 -9.52 16.19
C LEU A 139 -20.88 -8.55 16.89
N SER A 140 -21.20 -8.10 18.10
CA SER A 140 -20.38 -7.16 18.89
C SER A 140 -19.08 -7.78 19.39
N ASN A 141 -19.02 -9.11 19.50
CA ASN A 141 -17.88 -9.85 20.02
C ASN A 141 -17.18 -10.73 18.97
N MET A 142 -17.33 -10.38 17.68
CA MET A 142 -16.62 -11.05 16.58
C MET A 142 -15.71 -10.08 15.85
N VAL A 143 -14.46 -10.50 15.61
CA VAL A 143 -13.49 -9.80 14.77
C VAL A 143 -13.17 -10.68 13.56
N LEU A 144 -13.19 -10.07 12.37
CA LEU A 144 -12.77 -10.75 11.14
C LEU A 144 -11.33 -10.37 10.81
N MET A 145 -10.48 -11.34 10.55
CA MET A 145 -9.14 -11.16 9.98
C MET A 145 -9.10 -11.73 8.57
N ALA A 146 -8.75 -10.90 7.59
CA ALA A 146 -8.57 -11.33 6.21
C ALA A 146 -7.10 -11.24 5.81
N HIS A 147 -6.52 -12.38 5.43
CA HIS A 147 -5.11 -12.47 5.05
C HIS A 147 -4.93 -12.40 3.53
N SER A 148 -3.95 -11.62 3.05
CA SER A 148 -3.52 -11.59 1.64
C SER A 148 -4.72 -11.40 0.68
N ALA A 149 -4.90 -12.29 -0.29
CA ALA A 149 -6.00 -12.25 -1.26
C ALA A 149 -7.42 -12.19 -0.64
N SER A 150 -7.63 -12.68 0.58
CA SER A 150 -8.92 -12.55 1.26
C SER A 150 -9.28 -11.10 1.59
N GLY A 151 -8.29 -10.20 1.65
CA GLY A 151 -8.51 -8.75 1.79
C GLY A 151 -9.24 -8.11 0.61
N ALA A 152 -9.36 -8.79 -0.54
CA ALA A 152 -10.20 -8.35 -1.65
C ALA A 152 -11.65 -8.85 -1.54
N LEU A 153 -11.90 -9.92 -0.77
CA LEU A 153 -13.17 -10.65 -0.77
C LEU A 153 -14.04 -10.37 0.45
N PHE A 154 -13.40 -10.21 1.60
CA PHE A 154 -14.07 -10.15 2.89
C PHE A 154 -14.32 -8.76 3.50
N PRO A 155 -13.76 -7.61 3.03
CA PRO A 155 -13.97 -6.33 3.71
C PRO A 155 -15.45 -5.96 3.89
N ASP A 156 -16.29 -6.10 2.87
CA ASP A 156 -17.69 -5.70 2.94
C ASP A 156 -18.52 -6.55 3.91
N ALA A 157 -18.24 -7.85 3.96
CA ALA A 157 -18.87 -8.76 4.92
C ALA A 157 -18.35 -8.51 6.35
N GLY A 158 -17.06 -8.24 6.51
CA GLY A 158 -16.49 -7.80 7.79
C GLY A 158 -17.13 -6.50 8.28
N ARG A 159 -17.33 -5.53 7.39
CA ARG A 159 -17.97 -4.25 7.68
C ARG A 159 -19.40 -4.40 8.20
N SER A 160 -20.17 -5.34 7.64
CA SER A 160 -21.59 -5.53 7.98
C SER A 160 -21.80 -6.47 9.16
N MET A 161 -20.96 -7.49 9.32
CA MET A 161 -21.19 -8.58 10.28
C MET A 161 -20.32 -8.54 11.53
N ALA A 162 -19.09 -8.00 11.44
CA ALA A 162 -18.12 -8.03 12.53
C ALA A 162 -18.05 -6.69 13.29
N ALA A 163 -17.62 -6.76 14.54
CA ALA A 163 -17.36 -5.58 15.36
C ALA A 163 -16.11 -4.83 14.89
N ALA A 164 -15.12 -5.55 14.36
CA ALA A 164 -13.89 -4.99 13.81
C ALA A 164 -13.32 -5.84 12.66
N LEU A 165 -12.47 -5.23 11.84
CA LEU A 165 -11.75 -5.88 10.74
C LEU A 165 -10.23 -5.77 10.93
N VAL A 166 -9.52 -6.85 10.64
CA VAL A 166 -8.06 -6.89 10.54
C VAL A 166 -7.68 -7.32 9.13
N LEU A 167 -6.86 -6.52 8.46
CA LEU A 167 -6.27 -6.84 7.17
C LEU A 167 -4.80 -7.20 7.38
N LEU A 168 -4.45 -8.46 7.14
CA LEU A 168 -3.10 -8.98 7.35
C LEU A 168 -2.41 -9.26 6.02
N ALA A 169 -1.23 -8.68 5.83
CA ALA A 169 -0.43 -8.76 4.61
C ALA A 169 -1.23 -8.37 3.36
N THR A 170 -2.14 -7.41 3.50
CA THR A 170 -3.04 -6.99 2.43
C THR A 170 -3.53 -5.58 2.69
N PRO A 171 -3.66 -4.77 1.63
CA PRO A 171 -4.31 -3.48 1.75
C PRO A 171 -5.85 -3.56 1.70
N LEU A 172 -6.53 -2.43 1.90
CA LEU A 172 -7.98 -2.31 1.78
C LEU A 172 -8.37 -2.22 0.29
N TYR A 173 -9.03 -3.27 -0.23
CA TYR A 173 -9.35 -3.44 -1.65
C TYR A 173 -8.10 -3.49 -2.58
N PRO A 174 -7.32 -4.59 -2.56
CA PRO A 174 -6.15 -4.81 -3.42
C PRO A 174 -6.31 -4.46 -4.92
N PRO A 175 -7.47 -4.66 -5.57
CA PRO A 175 -7.66 -4.23 -6.97
C PRO A 175 -7.53 -2.71 -7.20
N ASN A 176 -7.81 -1.89 -6.18
CA ASN A 176 -7.73 -0.43 -6.30
C ASN A 176 -6.27 0.03 -6.47
N TYR A 177 -5.31 -0.72 -5.93
CA TYR A 177 -3.91 -0.34 -5.95
C TYR A 177 -3.29 -0.37 -7.34
N THR A 178 -3.59 -1.40 -8.14
CA THR A 178 -3.13 -1.46 -9.52
C THR A 178 -3.74 -0.33 -10.35
N GLN A 179 -4.90 0.18 -9.94
CA GLN A 179 -5.55 1.37 -10.52
C GLN A 179 -5.12 2.69 -9.85
N ARG A 180 -4.19 2.63 -8.89
CA ARG A 180 -3.68 3.75 -8.10
C ARG A 180 -4.76 4.49 -7.30
N LYS A 181 -5.85 3.81 -7.01
CA LYS A 181 -6.94 4.27 -6.16
C LYS A 181 -6.65 3.93 -4.71
N ALA A 182 -6.78 4.90 -3.82
CA ALA A 182 -6.78 4.66 -2.38
C ALA A 182 -8.21 4.83 -1.84
N THR A 183 -8.68 3.82 -1.10
CA THR A 183 -9.92 3.95 -0.32
C THR A 183 -9.54 4.52 1.05
N SER A 184 -10.18 5.63 1.44
CA SER A 184 -9.95 6.24 2.73
C SER A 184 -10.30 5.27 3.87
N ILE A 185 -9.36 5.04 4.77
CA ILE A 185 -9.63 4.27 6.00
C ILE A 185 -10.35 5.11 7.06
N GLU A 186 -10.30 6.45 6.95
CA GLU A 186 -11.04 7.35 7.82
C GLU A 186 -12.55 7.08 7.77
N THR A 187 -13.09 6.85 6.58
CA THR A 187 -14.54 6.65 6.35
C THR A 187 -15.02 5.22 6.62
N TRP A 188 -14.11 4.30 6.94
CA TRP A 188 -14.49 2.97 7.38
C TRP A 188 -15.35 3.08 8.66
N PRO A 189 -16.53 2.44 8.76
CA PRO A 189 -17.47 2.74 9.86
C PRO A 189 -17.12 2.08 11.20
N ARG A 190 -16.14 1.17 11.23
CA ARG A 190 -15.80 0.33 12.39
C ARG A 190 -14.30 0.37 12.68
N PRO A 191 -13.82 -0.15 13.80
CA PRO A 191 -12.39 -0.37 13.97
C PRO A 191 -11.81 -1.22 12.83
N LEU A 192 -10.70 -0.76 12.26
CA LEU A 192 -9.97 -1.39 11.17
C LEU A 192 -8.49 -1.38 11.51
N MET A 193 -7.87 -2.54 11.58
CA MET A 193 -6.42 -2.67 11.68
C MET A 193 -5.85 -3.20 10.38
N MET A 194 -4.71 -2.66 9.95
CA MET A 194 -3.95 -3.17 8.82
C MET A 194 -2.54 -3.51 9.27
N MET A 195 -2.01 -4.64 8.85
CA MET A 195 -0.68 -5.11 9.24
C MET A 195 0.03 -5.69 8.03
N SER A 196 1.31 -5.38 7.85
CA SER A 196 2.16 -6.02 6.84
C SER A 196 3.58 -6.19 7.36
N GLY A 197 4.31 -7.11 6.75
CA GLY A 197 5.72 -7.30 7.02
C GLY A 197 6.57 -6.26 6.27
N GLU A 198 7.61 -5.78 6.92
CA GLU A 198 8.57 -4.84 6.35
C GLU A 198 9.29 -5.39 5.10
N VAL A 199 9.49 -6.71 5.04
CA VAL A 199 10.09 -7.40 3.89
C VAL A 199 9.07 -8.29 3.18
N ASP A 200 7.78 -7.93 3.25
CA ASP A 200 6.73 -8.59 2.46
C ASP A 200 6.97 -8.35 0.96
N GLY A 201 7.44 -9.36 0.24
CA GLY A 201 7.72 -9.23 -1.18
C GLY A 201 6.48 -9.38 -2.08
N GLN A 202 5.36 -9.93 -1.58
CA GLN A 202 4.18 -10.19 -2.40
C GLN A 202 3.23 -8.99 -2.41
N THR A 203 2.87 -8.51 -1.22
CA THR A 203 2.01 -7.34 -1.06
C THR A 203 2.81 -6.05 -1.03
N ARG A 204 4.02 -6.08 -0.45
CA ARG A 204 4.95 -4.95 -0.30
C ARG A 204 4.36 -3.79 0.51
N TRP A 205 4.94 -3.51 1.66
CA TRP A 205 4.47 -2.41 2.50
C TRP A 205 4.40 -1.04 1.79
N PRO A 206 5.21 -0.69 0.75
CA PRO A 206 5.07 0.58 0.05
C PRO A 206 3.67 0.80 -0.55
N TRP A 207 2.92 -0.27 -0.82
CA TRP A 207 1.52 -0.16 -1.25
C TRP A 207 0.57 0.30 -0.13
N LEU A 208 0.97 0.15 1.14
CA LEU A 208 0.25 0.67 2.33
C LEU A 208 0.65 2.10 2.69
N ALA A 209 1.57 2.72 1.93
CA ALA A 209 2.04 4.06 2.25
C ALA A 209 0.94 5.14 2.26
N PRO A 210 -0.08 5.11 1.38
CA PRO A 210 -1.24 6.01 1.48
C PRO A 210 -1.97 5.89 2.82
N GLU A 211 -2.21 4.67 3.30
CA GLU A 211 -2.92 4.41 4.56
C GLU A 211 -2.06 4.79 5.77
N VAL A 212 -0.74 4.57 5.71
CA VAL A 212 0.20 5.05 6.74
C VAL A 212 0.22 6.58 6.80
N ALA A 213 0.19 7.25 5.66
CA ALA A 213 0.10 8.71 5.61
C ALA A 213 -1.26 9.21 6.14
N GLU A 214 -2.35 8.52 5.81
CA GLU A 214 -3.70 8.82 6.33
C GLU A 214 -3.77 8.64 7.85
N VAL A 215 -3.12 7.63 8.42
CA VAL A 215 -2.95 7.46 9.88
C VAL A 215 -2.29 8.68 10.52
N GLY A 216 -1.24 9.23 9.91
CA GLY A 216 -0.61 10.47 10.35
C GLY A 216 -1.59 11.66 10.31
N ALA A 217 -2.24 11.89 9.17
CA ALA A 217 -3.21 12.97 9.01
C ALA A 217 -4.36 12.87 10.03
N MET A 218 -4.89 11.66 10.23
CA MET A 218 -5.91 11.37 11.22
C MET A 218 -5.42 11.56 12.66
N ALA A 219 -4.16 11.26 12.97
CA ALA A 219 -3.61 11.46 14.30
C ALA A 219 -3.48 12.95 14.62
N ALA A 220 -3.14 13.78 13.63
CA ALA A 220 -3.17 15.24 13.78
C ALA A 220 -4.59 15.78 13.99
N LYS A 221 -5.60 15.17 13.34
CA LYS A 221 -7.02 15.60 13.42
C LYS A 221 -7.76 15.11 14.66
N MET A 222 -7.62 13.82 15.00
CA MET A 222 -8.42 13.10 15.99
C MET A 222 -7.61 12.66 17.22
N GLY A 223 -6.29 12.85 17.20
CA GLY A 223 -5.37 12.48 18.26
C GLY A 223 -4.74 11.09 18.05
N PRO A 224 -3.44 10.91 18.40
CA PRO A 224 -2.72 9.64 18.27
C PRO A 224 -3.44 8.45 18.90
N SER A 225 -3.96 8.62 20.12
CA SER A 225 -4.60 7.53 20.85
C SER A 225 -5.94 7.10 20.22
N TRP A 226 -6.67 8.01 19.55
CA TRP A 226 -7.88 7.62 18.81
C TRP A 226 -7.52 6.75 17.62
N VAL A 227 -6.49 7.14 16.86
CA VAL A 227 -6.04 6.39 15.67
C VAL A 227 -5.44 5.04 16.06
N ALA A 228 -4.65 5.00 17.13
CA ALA A 228 -4.14 3.76 17.72
C ALA A 228 -5.23 2.72 17.99
N ARG A 229 -6.35 3.17 18.54
CA ARG A 229 -7.49 2.30 18.84
C ARG A 229 -8.25 1.91 17.58
N ASN A 230 -8.49 2.85 16.68
CA ASN A 230 -9.52 2.70 15.66
C ASN A 230 -8.99 2.38 14.27
N ARG A 231 -7.83 2.91 13.87
CA ARG A 231 -7.25 2.77 12.53
C ARG A 231 -5.74 2.46 12.56
N PRO A 232 -5.25 1.49 13.35
CA PRO A 232 -3.84 1.16 13.33
C PRO A 232 -3.42 0.57 11.98
N VAL A 233 -2.38 1.17 11.37
CA VAL A 233 -1.66 0.60 10.21
C VAL A 233 -0.24 0.32 10.67
N LEU A 234 0.17 -0.95 10.63
CA LEU A 234 1.41 -1.43 11.23
C LEU A 234 2.32 -2.09 10.18
N ILE A 235 3.57 -1.64 10.12
CA ILE A 235 4.63 -2.29 9.33
C ILE A 235 5.60 -2.94 10.30
N LEU A 236 5.70 -4.27 10.26
CA LEU A 236 6.43 -5.05 11.26
C LEU A 236 7.81 -5.48 10.74
N PRO A 237 8.91 -5.13 11.45
CA PRO A 237 10.27 -5.42 11.00
C PRO A 237 10.56 -6.91 10.79
N GLY A 238 11.31 -7.24 9.74
CA GLY A 238 11.82 -8.59 9.50
C GLY A 238 10.77 -9.67 9.20
N LEU A 239 9.53 -9.28 8.87
CA LEU A 239 8.47 -10.19 8.46
C LEU A 239 8.31 -10.15 6.93
N ASN A 240 8.25 -11.32 6.31
CA ASN A 240 7.84 -11.47 4.91
C ASN A 240 6.36 -11.89 4.80
N HIS A 241 5.89 -12.18 3.59
CA HIS A 241 4.50 -12.57 3.37
C HIS A 241 4.19 -13.94 4.01
N GLY A 242 5.05 -14.95 3.76
CA GLY A 242 4.89 -16.30 4.31
C GLY A 242 4.82 -16.33 5.85
N ASN A 243 5.62 -15.52 6.54
CA ASN A 243 5.60 -15.43 8.01
C ASN A 243 4.35 -14.82 8.60
N THR A 244 3.50 -14.18 7.79
CA THR A 244 2.18 -13.75 8.26
C THR A 244 1.16 -14.89 8.28
N SER A 245 1.55 -16.09 7.84
CA SER A 245 0.76 -17.32 7.89
C SER A 245 1.62 -18.56 8.20
N SER A 246 1.94 -19.40 7.21
CA SER A 246 2.58 -20.72 7.43
C SER A 246 4.07 -20.68 7.76
N GLY A 247 4.72 -19.53 7.64
CA GLY A 247 6.18 -19.43 7.71
C GLY A 247 6.90 -19.87 6.44
N GLU A 248 6.17 -20.38 5.45
CA GLU A 248 6.76 -20.83 4.18
C GLU A 248 6.78 -19.70 3.16
N ALA A 249 7.98 -19.22 2.83
CA ALA A 249 8.16 -18.18 1.83
C ALA A 249 7.87 -18.70 0.42
N ARG A 250 7.03 -17.98 -0.34
CA ARG A 250 6.75 -18.31 -1.75
C ARG A 250 7.57 -17.45 -2.71
N VAL A 251 8.84 -17.80 -2.83
CA VAL A 251 9.82 -17.06 -3.65
C VAL A 251 9.34 -16.83 -5.08
N VAL A 252 8.68 -17.81 -5.73
CA VAL A 252 8.15 -17.69 -7.10
C VAL A 252 7.04 -16.63 -7.26
N ARG A 253 6.40 -16.24 -6.15
CA ARG A 253 5.42 -15.15 -6.07
C ARG A 253 6.04 -13.83 -5.60
N GLY A 254 7.37 -13.78 -5.48
CA GLY A 254 8.11 -12.59 -5.09
C GLY A 254 8.36 -12.49 -3.59
N ASP A 255 8.02 -13.50 -2.79
CA ASP A 255 8.30 -13.47 -1.36
C ASP A 255 9.82 -13.43 -1.08
N ILE A 256 10.20 -12.74 -0.02
CA ILE A 256 11.61 -12.51 0.35
C ILE A 256 11.99 -13.47 1.46
N THR A 257 13.17 -14.07 1.40
CA THR A 257 13.73 -14.91 2.48
C THR A 257 14.86 -14.23 3.23
N GLU A 258 15.53 -13.26 2.60
CA GLU A 258 16.66 -12.55 3.20
C GLU A 258 16.19 -11.51 4.21
N GLY A 259 16.89 -11.41 5.35
CA GLY A 259 16.54 -10.49 6.43
C GLY A 259 15.27 -10.88 7.20
N VAL A 260 14.77 -12.10 6.99
CA VAL A 260 13.54 -12.62 7.60
C VAL A 260 13.85 -13.32 8.92
N GLY A 261 13.13 -12.97 9.98
CA GLY A 261 13.29 -13.57 11.30
C GLY A 261 12.71 -14.99 11.41
N PRO A 262 13.05 -15.74 12.48
CA PRO A 262 12.44 -17.05 12.74
C PRO A 262 10.92 -16.95 12.84
N HIS A 263 10.21 -17.92 12.26
CA HIS A 263 8.74 -17.90 12.20
C HIS A 263 8.06 -17.79 13.58
N VAL A 264 8.60 -18.46 14.61
CA VAL A 264 8.09 -18.34 16.00
C VAL A 264 8.17 -16.91 16.51
N THR A 265 9.25 -16.19 16.20
CA THR A 265 9.39 -14.77 16.54
C THR A 265 8.39 -13.92 15.77
N ALA A 266 8.14 -14.24 14.50
CA ALA A 266 7.12 -13.56 13.70
C ALA A 266 5.70 -13.73 14.29
N MET A 267 5.34 -14.92 14.78
CA MET A 267 4.05 -15.16 15.44
C MET A 267 3.87 -14.31 16.70
N LYS A 268 4.93 -14.13 17.50
CA LYS A 268 4.92 -13.22 18.66
C LYS A 268 4.76 -11.77 18.24
N ASN A 269 5.51 -11.34 17.22
CA ASN A 269 5.47 -9.97 16.71
C ASN A 269 4.11 -9.61 16.09
N LEU A 270 3.41 -10.58 15.51
CA LEU A 270 2.03 -10.42 15.02
C LEU A 270 1.00 -10.49 16.15
N GLY A 271 1.16 -11.48 17.04
CA GLY A 271 0.22 -11.80 18.10
C GLY A 271 0.03 -10.66 19.10
N GLY A 272 1.12 -9.97 19.49
CA GLY A 272 1.07 -8.86 20.45
C GLY A 272 0.15 -7.70 20.01
N PRO A 273 0.41 -7.05 18.86
CA PRO A 273 -0.45 -5.98 18.35
C PRO A 273 -1.88 -6.44 18.07
N LEU A 274 -2.07 -7.65 17.53
CA LEU A 274 -3.40 -8.21 17.29
C LEU A 274 -4.17 -8.41 18.60
N ALA A 275 -3.55 -8.99 19.63
CA ALA A 275 -4.14 -9.14 20.95
C ALA A 275 -4.45 -7.77 21.59
N ALA A 276 -3.59 -6.78 21.42
CA ALA A 276 -3.84 -5.41 21.89
C ALA A 276 -5.04 -4.77 21.18
N PHE A 277 -5.20 -4.99 19.88
CA PHE A 277 -6.37 -4.54 19.13
C PHE A 277 -7.67 -5.21 19.64
N LEU A 278 -7.67 -6.54 19.81
CA LEU A 278 -8.81 -7.26 20.39
C LEU A 278 -9.14 -6.75 21.80
N THR A 279 -8.12 -6.64 22.66
CA THR A 279 -8.25 -6.15 24.04
C THR A 279 -8.88 -4.76 24.08
N THR A 280 -8.40 -3.85 23.23
CA THR A 280 -8.85 -2.45 23.17
C THR A 280 -10.35 -2.33 22.94
N HIS A 281 -10.93 -3.24 22.14
CA HIS A 281 -12.35 -3.19 21.78
C HIS A 281 -13.24 -4.14 22.58
N MET A 282 -12.70 -5.28 23.02
CA MET A 282 -13.51 -6.37 23.58
C MET A 282 -13.34 -6.58 25.08
N ALA A 283 -12.26 -6.06 25.69
CA ALA A 283 -12.04 -6.28 27.11
C ALA A 283 -13.08 -5.51 27.94
N PRO A 284 -13.68 -6.13 28.96
CA PRO A 284 -14.66 -5.44 29.82
C PRO A 284 -13.99 -4.41 30.73
N ALA A 285 -12.76 -4.69 31.15
CA ALA A 285 -11.99 -3.85 32.06
C ALA A 285 -11.35 -2.65 31.35
N LYS A 286 -11.63 -1.44 31.85
CA LYS A 286 -11.16 -0.17 31.26
C LYS A 286 -9.63 -0.06 31.23
N ASP A 287 -8.97 -0.47 32.32
CA ASP A 287 -7.51 -0.44 32.47
C ASP A 287 -6.80 -1.35 31.45
N ALA A 288 -7.39 -2.52 31.15
CA ALA A 288 -6.90 -3.43 30.11
C ALA A 288 -6.98 -2.77 28.73
N ARG A 289 -8.13 -2.14 28.40
CA ARG A 289 -8.30 -1.39 27.14
C ARG A 289 -7.29 -0.25 27.01
N GLU A 290 -7.05 0.48 28.09
CA GLU A 290 -6.08 1.59 28.09
C GLU A 290 -4.64 1.11 27.89
N ARG A 291 -4.21 0.06 28.59
CA ARG A 291 -2.87 -0.53 28.38
C ARG A 291 -2.68 -1.04 26.96
N ALA A 292 -3.68 -1.73 26.41
CA ALA A 292 -3.61 -2.24 25.05
C ALA A 292 -3.55 -1.11 24.00
N SER A 293 -4.26 -0.01 24.25
CA SER A 293 -4.19 1.19 23.40
C SER A 293 -2.78 1.77 23.36
N LEU A 294 -2.06 1.77 24.49
CA LEU A 294 -0.66 2.25 24.56
C LEU A 294 0.29 1.37 23.74
N VAL A 295 0.06 0.04 23.72
CA VAL A 295 0.82 -0.89 22.88
C VAL A 295 0.61 -0.57 21.39
N LEU A 296 -0.63 -0.34 20.97
CA LEU A 296 -0.95 0.04 19.59
C LEU A 296 -0.35 1.40 19.22
N GLU A 297 -0.42 2.39 20.11
CA GLU A 297 0.16 3.71 19.86
C GLU A 297 1.68 3.64 19.69
N ALA A 298 2.37 2.83 20.50
CA ALA A 298 3.79 2.57 20.35
C ALA A 298 4.12 1.89 19.01
N ALA A 299 3.32 0.90 18.59
CA ALA A 299 3.50 0.21 17.32
C ALA A 299 3.26 1.13 16.10
N ILE A 300 2.26 2.01 16.16
CA ILE A 300 2.03 3.03 15.12
C ILE A 300 3.18 4.03 15.09
N ARG A 301 3.64 4.51 16.25
CA ARG A 301 4.77 5.45 16.32
C ARG A 301 6.02 4.86 15.68
N HIS A 302 6.30 3.58 15.95
CA HIS A 302 7.39 2.86 15.29
C HIS A 302 7.17 2.79 13.78
N THR A 303 5.99 2.37 13.33
CA THR A 303 5.64 2.29 11.90
C THR A 303 5.81 3.63 11.20
N ALA A 304 5.23 4.70 11.76
CA ALA A 304 5.29 6.04 11.21
C ALA A 304 6.73 6.55 11.14
N SER A 305 7.56 6.30 12.15
CA SER A 305 8.98 6.64 12.12
C SER A 305 9.74 5.86 11.05
N LEU A 306 9.49 4.56 10.95
CA LEU A 306 10.14 3.66 9.99
C LEU A 306 9.84 4.09 8.54
N THR A 307 8.59 4.41 8.23
CA THR A 307 8.15 4.71 6.86
C THR A 307 8.26 6.18 6.47
N ALA A 308 8.44 7.10 7.44
CA ALA A 308 8.43 8.55 7.17
C ALA A 308 9.41 9.00 6.07
N PRO A 309 10.67 8.50 6.00
CA PRO A 309 11.57 8.86 4.91
C PRO A 309 10.99 8.58 3.52
N TYR A 310 10.38 7.40 3.35
CA TYR A 310 9.77 6.99 2.10
C TYR A 310 8.51 7.84 1.79
N CYS A 311 7.61 8.01 2.76
CA CYS A 311 6.41 8.83 2.60
C CYS A 311 6.74 10.27 2.21
N ARG A 312 7.81 10.87 2.76
CA ARG A 312 8.30 12.18 2.34
C ARG A 312 8.82 12.17 0.90
N ALA A 313 9.63 11.17 0.54
CA ALA A 313 10.22 11.06 -0.79
C ALA A 313 9.16 10.90 -1.91
N VAL A 314 8.07 10.18 -1.65
CA VAL A 314 6.97 10.04 -2.62
C VAL A 314 5.99 11.23 -2.60
N GLY A 315 6.08 12.12 -1.61
CA GLY A 315 5.18 13.28 -1.50
C GLY A 315 3.86 13.00 -0.79
N LEU A 316 3.84 12.01 0.11
CA LEU A 316 2.71 11.71 0.98
C LEU A 316 2.82 12.41 2.35
N GLY A 317 3.88 13.17 2.61
CA GLY A 317 4.10 13.88 3.87
C GLY A 317 4.83 13.04 4.92
N ASP A 318 4.95 13.57 6.13
CA ASP A 318 5.61 12.90 7.25
C ASP A 318 4.58 12.28 8.21
N PRO A 319 4.34 10.96 8.16
CA PRO A 319 3.39 10.29 9.04
C PRO A 319 3.84 10.30 10.51
N SER A 320 5.12 10.57 10.81
CA SER A 320 5.66 10.54 12.16
C SER A 320 5.44 11.85 12.93
N ALA A 321 5.25 12.97 12.22
CA ALA A 321 5.13 14.30 12.83
C ALA A 321 4.06 14.40 13.94
N PRO A 322 2.84 13.84 13.79
CA PRO A 322 1.79 13.88 14.82
C PRO A 322 2.10 13.05 16.07
N PHE A 323 3.08 12.14 15.99
CA PHE A 323 3.50 11.28 17.09
C PHE A 323 4.78 11.81 17.78
N GLY A 324 5.33 12.93 17.32
CA GLY A 324 6.47 13.60 17.94
C GLY A 324 6.13 14.17 19.33
N GLN A 325 7.15 14.37 20.17
CA GLN A 325 6.98 14.98 21.50
C GLN A 325 6.82 16.50 21.48
N ALA A 326 7.08 17.16 20.33
CA ALA A 326 6.96 18.60 20.24
C ALA A 326 5.48 18.99 20.10
N PRO A 327 4.90 19.76 21.05
CA PRO A 327 3.56 20.29 20.87
C PRO A 327 3.53 21.15 19.60
N VAL A 328 2.63 20.83 18.67
CA VAL A 328 2.41 21.67 17.49
C VAL A 328 1.86 23.00 17.99
N ALA A 329 2.54 24.10 17.65
CA ALA A 329 2.10 25.44 18.05
C ALA A 329 0.65 25.66 17.56
N PRO A 330 -0.26 26.18 18.41
CA PRO A 330 -1.63 26.48 17.99
C PRO A 330 -1.65 27.38 16.74
N GLY A 331 -2.33 26.95 15.69
CA GLY A 331 -2.44 27.71 14.44
C GLY A 331 -1.32 27.51 13.41
N ALA A 332 -0.30 26.70 13.71
CA ALA A 332 0.62 26.26 12.66
C ALA A 332 -0.14 25.37 11.66
N PRO A 333 0.07 25.53 10.33
CA PRO A 333 -0.47 24.59 9.35
C PRO A 333 0.03 23.19 9.73
N LEU A 334 -0.91 22.26 9.95
CA LEU A 334 -0.59 20.93 10.44
C LEU A 334 0.39 20.28 9.45
N PRO A 335 1.63 19.95 9.89
CA PRO A 335 2.55 19.20 9.06
C PRO A 335 2.05 17.75 9.01
N GLY A 336 1.36 17.38 7.94
CA GLY A 336 0.73 16.08 7.81
C GLY A 336 0.11 15.88 6.43
N GLY A 337 0.42 14.73 5.83
CA GLY A 337 0.08 14.29 4.49
C GLY A 337 -1.39 14.30 4.07
N LEU A 338 -1.59 13.95 2.78
CA LEU A 338 -2.86 13.65 2.13
C LEU A 338 -4.05 14.52 2.55
N LEU A 339 -4.15 15.73 1.97
CA LEU A 339 -5.26 16.69 2.10
C LEU A 339 -6.21 16.40 3.28
N ALA A 340 -5.84 16.87 4.47
CA ALA A 340 -6.75 16.88 5.61
C ALA A 340 -8.04 17.63 5.22
N GLY A 341 -9.15 16.90 5.05
CA GLY A 341 -10.47 17.52 4.97
C GLY A 341 -11.30 17.35 3.71
N THR A 342 -10.94 16.51 2.73
CA THR A 342 -11.95 16.04 1.78
C THR A 342 -12.62 14.80 2.36
N ALA A 343 -13.92 14.91 2.70
CA ALA A 343 -14.74 13.73 2.95
C ALA A 343 -14.77 12.91 1.65
N ARG A 344 -13.87 11.94 1.55
CA ARG A 344 -13.76 11.06 0.39
C ARG A 344 -14.80 9.97 0.56
N ASP A 345 -15.71 9.85 -0.39
CA ASP A 345 -16.63 8.70 -0.42
C ASP A 345 -15.78 7.42 -0.49
N ALA A 346 -16.05 6.43 0.37
CA ALA A 346 -15.40 5.13 0.34
C ALA A 346 -15.54 4.44 -1.04
N ALA A 347 -16.52 4.85 -1.85
CA ALA A 347 -16.75 4.36 -3.21
C ALA A 347 -15.98 5.14 -4.32
N ALA A 348 -15.49 6.36 -4.06
CA ALA A 348 -14.76 7.16 -5.04
C ALA A 348 -13.25 7.08 -4.77
N GLY A 349 -12.60 6.04 -5.31
CA GLY A 349 -11.16 5.88 -5.17
C GLY A 349 -10.39 7.05 -5.80
N ASP A 350 -9.61 7.77 -4.99
CA ASP A 350 -8.77 8.86 -5.48
C ASP A 350 -7.51 8.32 -6.13
N ASN A 351 -7.18 8.84 -7.31
CA ASN A 351 -5.96 8.47 -8.00
C ASN A 351 -4.74 9.12 -7.29
N THR A 352 -3.99 8.31 -6.55
CA THR A 352 -2.75 8.71 -5.87
C THR A 352 -1.71 9.33 -6.82
N CYS A 353 -1.77 9.05 -8.12
CA CYS A 353 -0.90 9.66 -9.13
C CYS A 353 -1.06 11.18 -9.27
N VAL A 354 -2.25 11.71 -8.96
CA VAL A 354 -2.55 13.16 -9.03
C VAL A 354 -2.59 13.81 -7.66
N HIS A 355 -2.14 13.11 -6.62
CA HIS A 355 -2.08 13.70 -5.29
C HIS A 355 -1.15 14.93 -5.31
N PRO A 356 -1.58 16.12 -4.83
CA PRO A 356 -0.78 17.35 -4.94
C PRO A 356 0.62 17.23 -4.36
N GLY A 357 0.78 16.50 -3.25
CA GLY A 357 2.09 16.26 -2.65
C GLY A 357 2.99 15.36 -3.51
N VAL A 358 2.42 14.38 -4.23
CA VAL A 358 3.18 13.50 -5.15
C VAL A 358 3.65 14.30 -6.36
N VAL A 359 2.79 15.17 -6.89
CA VAL A 359 3.15 16.10 -7.98
C VAL A 359 4.26 17.05 -7.54
N ALA A 360 4.11 17.69 -6.39
CA ALA A 360 5.10 18.61 -5.85
C ALA A 360 6.46 17.93 -5.57
N ALA A 361 6.46 16.68 -5.06
CA ALA A 361 7.68 15.91 -4.85
C ALA A 361 8.39 15.60 -6.17
N ALA A 362 7.64 15.21 -7.22
CA ALA A 362 8.21 14.96 -8.54
C ALA A 362 8.77 16.25 -9.17
N GLU A 363 8.08 17.38 -9.03
CA GLU A 363 8.53 18.69 -9.51
C GLU A 363 9.82 19.14 -8.79
N ALA A 364 9.85 19.05 -7.46
CA ALA A 364 11.04 19.37 -6.67
C ALA A 364 12.24 18.48 -7.06
N GLU A 365 11.99 17.19 -7.29
CA GLU A 365 13.02 16.25 -7.73
C GLU A 365 13.52 16.58 -9.15
N ALA A 366 12.64 16.98 -10.05
CA ALA A 366 13.01 17.43 -11.40
C ALA A 366 13.85 18.71 -11.39
N VAL A 367 13.49 19.70 -10.55
CA VAL A 367 14.30 20.90 -10.31
C VAL A 367 15.69 20.52 -9.81
N ARG A 368 15.77 19.63 -8.83
CA ARG A 368 17.03 19.16 -8.26
C ARG A 368 17.89 18.43 -9.30
N LEU A 369 17.28 17.62 -10.16
CA LEU A 369 17.98 16.91 -11.25
C LEU A 369 18.46 17.85 -12.35
N GLN A 370 17.69 18.88 -12.72
CA GLN A 370 18.18 19.93 -13.62
C GLN A 370 19.42 20.62 -13.05
N LEU A 371 19.40 21.00 -11.77
CA LEU A 371 20.57 21.61 -11.13
C LEU A 371 21.76 20.64 -11.06
N ALA A 372 21.52 19.34 -10.83
CA ALA A 372 22.57 18.33 -10.86
C ALA A 372 23.21 18.19 -12.26
N VAL A 373 22.39 18.24 -13.33
CA VAL A 373 22.88 18.27 -14.72
C VAL A 373 23.82 19.45 -14.95
N LEU A 374 23.41 20.66 -14.55
CA LEU A 374 24.21 21.87 -14.76
C LEU A 374 25.51 21.85 -13.95
N ARG A 375 25.47 21.40 -12.68
CA ARG A 375 26.67 21.28 -11.84
C ARG A 375 27.65 20.24 -12.38
N ALA A 376 27.15 19.06 -12.77
CA ALA A 376 27.99 18.00 -13.30
C ALA A 376 28.66 18.38 -14.63
N ALA A 377 28.03 19.25 -15.41
CA ALA A 377 28.61 19.83 -16.62
C ALA A 377 29.69 20.89 -16.33
N GLY A 378 29.86 21.31 -15.07
CA GLY A 378 30.87 22.29 -14.67
C GLY A 378 30.42 23.76 -14.72
N LEU A 379 29.11 24.04 -14.77
CA LEU A 379 28.64 25.43 -14.73
C LEU A 379 29.08 26.10 -13.41
N PRO A 380 29.66 27.32 -13.45
CA PRO A 380 30.06 28.03 -12.25
C PRO A 380 28.88 28.33 -11.32
N GLU A 381 29.07 28.25 -10.00
CA GLU A 381 28.00 28.57 -9.02
C GLU A 381 27.48 30.00 -9.16
N ALA A 382 28.31 30.95 -9.61
CA ALA A 382 27.87 32.30 -9.94
C ALA A 382 26.84 32.34 -11.10
N ALA A 383 26.97 31.43 -12.07
CA ALA A 383 26.01 31.28 -13.16
C ALA A 383 24.73 30.60 -12.66
N LEU A 384 24.85 29.58 -11.81
CA LEU A 384 23.71 28.90 -11.18
C LEU A 384 22.90 29.84 -10.27
N GLY A 385 23.56 30.77 -9.57
CA GLY A 385 22.90 31.80 -8.77
C GLY A 385 22.05 32.79 -9.58
N ARG A 386 22.24 32.85 -10.90
CA ARG A 386 21.39 33.63 -11.82
C ARG A 386 20.15 32.85 -12.28
N LEU A 387 20.02 31.56 -11.96
CA LEU A 387 18.91 30.72 -12.40
C LEU A 387 17.85 30.58 -11.30
N VAL A 388 16.58 30.69 -11.69
CA VAL A 388 15.42 30.22 -10.94
C VAL A 388 14.89 29.01 -11.70
N VAL A 389 14.98 27.81 -11.11
CA VAL A 389 14.52 26.59 -11.79
C VAL A 389 13.14 26.22 -11.26
N ALA A 390 12.19 26.01 -12.17
CA ALA A 390 10.84 25.55 -11.86
C ALA A 390 10.50 24.32 -12.71
N ALA A 391 9.62 23.46 -12.21
CA ALA A 391 9.17 22.28 -12.93
C ALA A 391 7.64 22.21 -13.00
N THR A 392 7.11 21.56 -14.04
CA THR A 392 5.71 21.16 -14.12
C THR A 392 5.58 19.65 -14.25
N GLY A 393 4.76 19.07 -13.39
CA GLY A 393 4.39 17.66 -13.36
C GLY A 393 3.32 17.31 -14.41
N HIS A 394 3.50 16.16 -15.03
CA HIS A 394 2.59 15.58 -16.03
C HIS A 394 2.21 14.17 -15.61
N THR A 395 0.95 13.78 -15.77
CA THR A 395 0.48 12.41 -15.48
C THR A 395 0.22 11.60 -16.74
N ASP A 396 0.11 12.25 -17.90
CA ASP A 396 -0.16 11.63 -19.19
C ASP A 396 0.98 11.89 -20.20
N VAL A 397 1.24 10.90 -21.07
CA VAL A 397 2.33 10.98 -22.07
C VAL A 397 2.08 12.08 -23.09
N LYS A 398 0.83 12.33 -23.50
CA LYS A 398 0.50 13.36 -24.49
C LYS A 398 0.84 14.75 -23.97
N SER A 399 0.46 15.06 -22.73
CA SER A 399 0.74 16.36 -22.10
C SER A 399 2.22 16.70 -22.09
N ILE A 400 3.07 15.80 -21.59
CA ILE A 400 4.51 16.02 -21.59
C ILE A 400 5.06 16.09 -23.02
N THR A 401 4.56 15.29 -23.96
CA THR A 401 5.05 15.27 -25.36
C THR A 401 5.04 16.65 -26.00
N TYR A 402 3.99 17.44 -25.76
CA TYR A 402 3.86 18.80 -26.31
C TYR A 402 4.43 19.91 -25.42
N ALA A 403 4.89 19.58 -24.21
CA ALA A 403 5.57 20.52 -23.33
C ALA A 403 7.05 20.68 -23.72
N HIS A 404 7.58 21.90 -23.61
CA HIS A 404 8.97 22.23 -23.94
C HIS A 404 9.60 22.99 -22.78
N PRO A 405 10.81 22.60 -22.34
CA PRO A 405 11.52 23.39 -21.36
C PRO A 405 11.75 24.81 -21.90
N GLU A 406 11.69 25.85 -21.09
CA GLU A 406 11.79 27.24 -21.54
C GLU A 406 12.76 28.02 -20.65
N MET A 407 13.39 29.05 -21.23
CA MET A 407 14.21 30.01 -20.49
C MET A 407 13.69 31.43 -20.76
N GLU A 408 13.45 32.17 -19.70
CA GLU A 408 12.95 33.55 -19.76
C GLU A 408 13.77 34.44 -18.82
N GLU A 409 14.18 35.61 -19.28
CA GLU A 409 14.86 36.60 -18.44
C GLU A 409 13.83 37.30 -17.53
N LEU A 410 14.10 37.31 -16.23
CA LEU A 410 13.31 37.97 -15.22
C LEU A 410 13.70 39.46 -15.13
N HIS A 411 12.81 40.29 -14.60
CA HIS A 411 13.02 41.74 -14.48
C HIS A 411 14.26 42.14 -13.65
N ASP A 412 14.79 41.24 -12.82
CA ASP A 412 15.99 41.45 -12.00
C ASP A 412 17.29 40.93 -12.65
N GLY A 413 17.24 40.52 -13.93
CA GLY A 413 18.37 40.00 -14.68
C GLY A 413 18.73 38.53 -14.38
N ARG A 414 17.95 37.86 -13.52
CA ARG A 414 17.98 36.39 -13.39
C ARG A 414 17.23 35.73 -14.54
N TRP A 415 17.34 34.42 -14.65
CA TRP A 415 16.72 33.61 -15.69
C TRP A 415 15.82 32.55 -15.05
N LEU A 416 14.55 32.52 -15.43
CA LEU A 416 13.65 31.41 -15.13
C LEU A 416 13.94 30.27 -16.12
N LEU A 417 14.32 29.10 -15.60
CA LEU A 417 14.45 27.86 -16.35
C LEU A 417 13.29 26.94 -15.97
N HIS A 418 12.30 26.83 -16.86
CA HIS A 418 11.13 25.96 -16.68
C HIS A 418 11.37 24.60 -17.33
N VAL A 419 11.21 23.51 -16.56
CA VAL A 419 11.40 22.13 -17.01
C VAL A 419 10.15 21.29 -16.79
N HIS A 420 10.14 20.05 -17.30
CA HIS A 420 8.97 19.17 -17.18
C HIS A 420 9.34 17.77 -16.70
N VAL A 421 8.42 17.16 -15.96
CA VAL A 421 8.54 15.79 -15.48
C VAL A 421 7.22 15.06 -15.67
N LYS A 422 7.25 13.87 -16.25
CA LYS A 422 6.12 12.95 -16.20
C LYS A 422 6.34 11.94 -15.09
N ILE A 423 5.30 11.81 -14.28
CA ILE A 423 5.21 10.85 -13.17
C ILE A 423 4.72 9.53 -13.77
N HIS A 424 5.59 8.54 -13.89
CA HIS A 424 5.26 7.28 -14.54
C HIS A 424 5.25 6.11 -13.57
N PHE A 425 4.10 5.48 -13.41
CA PHE A 425 3.94 4.30 -12.55
C PHE A 425 3.95 3.04 -13.39
N ARG A 426 4.98 2.21 -13.24
CA ARG A 426 5.12 0.96 -14.00
C ARG A 426 3.98 -0.03 -13.76
N SER A 427 3.34 0.02 -12.59
CA SER A 427 2.17 -0.82 -12.30
C SER A 427 0.95 -0.53 -13.18
N LEU A 428 0.94 0.61 -13.91
CA LEU A 428 -0.10 0.97 -14.87
C LEU A 428 0.20 0.46 -16.28
N ASP A 429 1.43 0.00 -16.53
CA ASP A 429 1.77 -0.67 -17.78
C ASP A 429 1.15 -2.07 -17.82
N PRO A 430 0.88 -2.64 -19.01
CA PRO A 430 0.35 -4.00 -19.16
C PRO A 430 1.45 -5.04 -18.87
N VAL A 431 1.92 -5.08 -17.62
CA VAL A 431 3.02 -5.94 -17.16
C VAL A 431 2.47 -7.20 -16.49
N PRO A 432 3.15 -8.36 -16.66
CA PRO A 432 2.84 -9.53 -15.88
C PRO A 432 3.13 -9.25 -14.40
N LYS A 433 2.18 -9.57 -13.51
CA LYS A 433 2.29 -9.40 -12.05
C LYS A 433 2.46 -7.93 -11.60
N PRO A 434 1.48 -7.05 -11.84
CA PRO A 434 1.56 -5.63 -11.46
C PRO A 434 1.74 -5.40 -9.95
N HIS A 435 1.36 -6.38 -9.10
CA HIS A 435 1.58 -6.35 -7.65
C HIS A 435 3.08 -6.38 -7.25
N LEU A 436 3.96 -6.84 -8.14
CA LEU A 436 5.41 -6.87 -7.93
C LEU A 436 6.11 -5.60 -8.43
N CYS A 437 5.40 -4.72 -9.14
CA CYS A 437 5.97 -3.46 -9.60
C CYS A 437 6.11 -2.46 -8.45
N PRO A 438 7.08 -1.54 -8.53
CA PRO A 438 7.21 -0.45 -7.59
C PRO A 438 5.94 0.37 -7.39
N PHE A 439 5.68 0.82 -6.16
CA PHE A 439 4.62 1.78 -5.90
C PHE A 439 5.07 3.17 -6.36
N ALA A 440 6.31 3.56 -6.11
CA ALA A 440 6.89 4.83 -6.47
C ALA A 440 7.05 4.97 -8.01
N PRO A 441 6.97 6.20 -8.52
CA PRO A 441 7.08 6.44 -9.95
C PRO A 441 8.53 6.44 -10.45
N GLU A 442 8.71 6.12 -11.72
CA GLU A 442 9.83 6.59 -12.53
C GLU A 442 9.60 8.05 -12.94
N LEU A 443 10.68 8.82 -13.11
CA LEU A 443 10.60 10.20 -13.59
C LEU A 443 11.05 10.29 -15.03
N TRP A 444 10.16 10.74 -15.90
CA TRP A 444 10.46 10.99 -17.31
C TRP A 444 10.64 12.50 -17.51
N LEU A 445 11.88 12.91 -17.69
CA LEU A 445 12.29 14.30 -17.63
C LEU A 445 12.41 14.92 -19.02
N LYS A 446 11.99 16.17 -19.14
CA LYS A 446 12.44 17.09 -20.19
C LYS A 446 13.18 18.25 -19.52
N LEU A 447 14.49 18.22 -19.64
CA LEU A 447 15.43 19.16 -19.07
C LEU A 447 16.02 20.06 -20.16
N ARG A 448 16.70 21.14 -19.76
CA ARG A 448 17.58 21.90 -20.65
C ARG A 448 19.02 21.41 -20.53
N GLY A 449 19.65 21.25 -21.68
CA GLY A 449 21.06 20.89 -21.80
C GLY A 449 21.97 21.98 -21.22
N ALA A 450 23.07 21.56 -20.60
CA ALA A 450 24.03 22.46 -19.97
C ALA A 450 24.69 23.41 -20.98
N ASP A 451 24.97 22.94 -22.19
CA ASP A 451 25.48 23.73 -23.31
C ASP A 451 24.52 24.85 -23.71
N TYR A 452 23.22 24.55 -23.78
CA TYR A 452 22.19 25.54 -24.08
C TYR A 452 22.10 26.59 -22.96
N VAL A 453 22.05 26.16 -21.70
CA VAL A 453 22.00 27.08 -20.56
C VAL A 453 23.25 27.95 -20.51
N ALA A 454 24.44 27.38 -20.74
CA ALA A 454 25.69 28.11 -20.80
C ALA A 454 25.68 29.19 -21.90
N ALA A 455 25.14 28.86 -23.08
CA ALA A 455 25.03 29.80 -24.20
C ALA A 455 24.09 30.98 -23.87
N ILE A 456 22.93 30.70 -23.28
CA ILE A 456 21.97 31.74 -22.87
C ILE A 456 22.57 32.64 -21.77
N LEU A 457 23.33 32.06 -20.83
CA LEU A 457 23.97 32.82 -19.76
C LEU A 457 25.23 33.59 -20.20
N GLY A 458 25.66 33.44 -21.46
CA GLY A 458 26.84 34.11 -22.02
C GLY A 458 28.17 33.53 -21.52
N LEU A 459 28.21 32.26 -21.14
CA LEU A 459 29.44 31.59 -20.73
C LEU A 459 30.36 31.32 -21.94
N PRO A 460 31.69 31.36 -21.76
CA PRO A 460 32.62 31.02 -22.83
C PRO A 460 32.52 29.54 -23.22
N GLU A 461 32.69 29.25 -24.51
CA GLU A 461 32.66 27.90 -25.07
C GLU A 461 31.48 27.02 -24.59
N PRO A 462 30.22 27.41 -24.84
CA PRO A 462 29.05 26.68 -24.32
C PRO A 462 29.04 25.18 -24.65
N SER A 463 29.59 24.79 -25.79
CA SER A 463 29.70 23.38 -26.21
C SER A 463 30.60 22.52 -25.32
N SER A 464 31.42 23.12 -24.45
CA SER A 464 32.26 22.40 -23.49
C SER A 464 31.46 21.85 -22.30
N PHE A 465 30.25 22.38 -22.04
CA PHE A 465 29.39 21.97 -20.94
C PHE A 465 28.52 20.77 -21.36
N ALA A 466 29.07 19.57 -21.27
CA ALA A 466 28.36 18.34 -21.63
C ALA A 466 27.38 17.88 -20.52
N ASN A 467 26.19 17.42 -20.93
CA ASN A 467 25.23 16.80 -19.99
C ASN A 467 25.82 15.51 -19.41
N PRO A 468 25.63 15.24 -18.09
CA PRO A 468 25.98 13.95 -17.54
C PRO A 468 25.07 12.87 -18.12
N LYS A 469 25.58 11.64 -18.18
CA LYS A 469 24.74 10.48 -18.51
C LYS A 469 23.73 10.20 -17.39
N PRO A 470 22.51 9.71 -17.70
CA PRO A 470 21.52 9.30 -16.71
C PRO A 470 22.04 8.38 -15.58
N ALA A 471 23.02 7.52 -15.87
CA ALA A 471 23.69 6.63 -14.91
C ALA A 471 24.25 7.41 -13.72
N ALA A 472 24.89 8.56 -13.97
CA ALA A 472 25.40 9.42 -12.90
C ALA A 472 24.27 10.04 -12.06
N LEU A 473 23.16 10.42 -12.71
CA LEU A 473 21.98 10.95 -12.00
C LEU A 473 21.32 9.87 -11.13
N ASN A 474 21.18 8.65 -11.65
CA ASN A 474 20.63 7.52 -10.91
C ASN A 474 21.54 7.09 -9.75
N ALA A 475 22.87 7.11 -9.93
CA ALA A 475 23.82 6.85 -8.85
C ALA A 475 23.63 7.83 -7.68
N GLN A 476 23.55 9.13 -7.98
CA GLN A 476 23.24 10.14 -6.96
C GLN A 476 21.85 9.95 -6.34
N THR A 477 20.86 9.45 -7.10
CA THR A 477 19.53 9.11 -6.58
C THR A 477 19.59 7.94 -5.59
N LEU A 478 20.35 6.90 -5.90
CA LEU A 478 20.56 5.78 -4.99
C LEU A 478 21.29 6.23 -3.71
N GLU A 479 22.33 7.06 -3.82
CA GLU A 479 23.04 7.62 -2.66
C GLU A 479 22.09 8.42 -1.75
N ARG A 480 21.21 9.25 -2.32
CA ARG A 480 20.18 9.97 -1.55
C ARG A 480 19.20 9.02 -0.87
N ALA A 481 18.74 7.99 -1.59
CA ALA A 481 17.83 6.99 -1.04
C ALA A 481 18.48 6.27 0.15
N LEU A 482 19.76 5.89 0.04
CA LEU A 482 20.52 5.26 1.11
C LEU A 482 20.76 6.19 2.31
N ALA A 483 21.02 7.48 2.05
CA ALA A 483 21.19 8.49 3.10
C ALA A 483 19.87 8.78 3.84
N ALA A 484 18.73 8.65 3.16
CA ALA A 484 17.41 8.88 3.74
C ALA A 484 16.84 7.62 4.42
N ALA A 485 17.24 6.42 4.01
CA ALA A 485 16.75 5.17 4.56
C ALA A 485 17.11 5.04 6.06
N PRO A 486 16.25 4.38 6.87
CA PRO A 486 16.58 4.00 8.23
C PRO A 486 17.92 3.23 8.28
N PRO A 487 18.76 3.44 9.32
CA PRO A 487 20.10 2.87 9.36
C PRO A 487 20.14 1.34 9.21
N ASP A 488 19.19 0.64 9.83
CA ASP A 488 19.03 -0.82 9.77
C ASP A 488 18.63 -1.29 8.37
N VAL A 489 17.77 -0.54 7.68
CA VAL A 489 17.39 -0.81 6.28
C VAL A 489 18.57 -0.60 5.34
N ALA A 490 19.30 0.50 5.49
CA ALA A 490 20.48 0.79 4.68
C ALA A 490 21.59 -0.26 4.90
N GLU A 491 21.79 -0.71 6.13
CA GLU A 491 22.75 -1.76 6.45
C GLU A 491 22.32 -3.12 5.90
N ARG A 492 21.02 -3.46 5.97
CA ARG A 492 20.47 -4.66 5.35
C ARG A 492 20.67 -4.65 3.84
N TYR A 493 20.48 -3.51 3.17
CA TYR A 493 20.79 -3.37 1.75
C TYR A 493 22.27 -3.67 1.45
N ARG A 494 23.21 -3.09 2.22
CA ARG A 494 24.65 -3.29 1.99
C ARG A 494 25.10 -4.73 2.24
N SER A 495 24.51 -5.40 3.23
CA SER A 495 24.92 -6.73 3.68
C SER A 495 24.24 -7.87 2.93
N LEU A 496 22.96 -7.72 2.58
CA LEU A 496 22.13 -8.78 1.99
C LEU A 496 21.54 -8.43 0.61
N GLY A 497 21.48 -7.14 0.27
CA GLY A 497 20.82 -6.66 -0.93
C GLY A 497 21.64 -6.81 -2.20
N ARG A 498 20.95 -7.01 -3.33
CA ARG A 498 21.52 -6.84 -4.67
C ARG A 498 21.95 -5.39 -4.88
N PRO A 499 23.23 -5.11 -5.16
CA PRO A 499 23.64 -3.78 -5.54
C PRO A 499 23.03 -3.39 -6.89
N MET A 500 22.80 -2.09 -7.07
CA MET A 500 22.47 -1.52 -8.38
C MET A 500 23.76 -1.02 -9.03
N GLU A 501 24.03 -1.49 -10.23
CA GLU A 501 25.11 -1.00 -11.09
C GLU A 501 24.50 -0.16 -12.21
N PHE A 502 24.99 1.08 -12.39
CA PHE A 502 24.51 1.96 -13.46
C PHE A 502 25.47 1.88 -14.64
N GLY A 503 24.97 1.35 -15.77
CA GLY A 503 25.78 0.96 -16.92
C GLY A 503 25.59 1.84 -18.16
N ASP A 504 25.77 1.22 -19.33
CA ASP A 504 25.71 1.88 -20.65
C ASP A 504 24.30 2.40 -20.96
N ASP A 505 24.04 3.65 -20.57
CA ASP A 505 22.81 4.35 -20.95
C ASP A 505 22.61 4.37 -22.46
N VAL A 506 21.35 4.29 -22.87
CA VAL A 506 20.95 4.18 -24.27
C VAL A 506 20.68 5.57 -24.81
N ASP A 507 21.60 6.08 -25.64
CA ASP A 507 21.32 7.25 -26.47
C ASP A 507 20.33 6.86 -27.56
N TRP A 508 19.07 7.25 -27.37
CA TRP A 508 17.96 6.87 -28.25
C TRP A 508 18.07 7.48 -29.64
N CYS A 509 18.79 8.61 -29.75
CA CYS A 509 19.06 9.27 -31.02
C CYS A 509 20.52 9.04 -31.46
N ALA A 510 21.17 7.98 -30.96
CA ALA A 510 22.43 7.53 -31.52
C ALA A 510 22.24 7.29 -33.03
N LYS A 511 23.18 7.80 -33.82
CA LYS A 511 23.21 7.56 -35.25
C LYS A 511 23.80 6.17 -35.50
N SER A 512 23.22 5.43 -36.43
CA SER A 512 23.90 4.27 -37.00
C SER A 512 25.18 4.70 -37.73
N PRO A 513 26.08 3.76 -38.06
CA PRO A 513 27.31 4.07 -38.80
C PRO A 513 27.09 4.82 -40.12
N ASP A 514 25.90 4.70 -40.72
CA ASP A 514 25.49 5.41 -41.94
C ASP A 514 24.95 6.84 -41.70
N GLY A 515 24.92 7.29 -40.45
CA GLY A 515 24.47 8.62 -40.06
C GLY A 515 22.96 8.79 -39.92
N THR A 516 22.16 7.73 -40.14
CA THR A 516 20.71 7.79 -39.90
C THR A 516 20.39 7.65 -38.41
N PHE A 517 19.34 8.32 -37.94
CA PHE A 517 18.89 8.17 -36.56
C PHE A 517 18.25 6.79 -36.41
N LEU A 518 18.69 6.01 -35.42
CA LEU A 518 18.09 4.69 -35.16
C LEU A 518 16.60 4.79 -34.82
N ARG A 519 16.18 5.88 -34.15
CA ARG A 519 14.81 6.17 -33.71
C ARG A 519 14.55 7.67 -33.64
N ASP A 520 13.29 8.09 -33.76
CA ASP A 520 12.91 9.50 -33.63
C ASP A 520 12.71 9.93 -32.16
N ALA A 521 12.89 11.24 -31.89
CA ALA A 521 12.72 11.79 -30.54
C ALA A 521 11.26 11.71 -30.01
N PRO A 522 10.21 11.87 -30.82
CA PRO A 522 8.84 11.62 -30.36
C PRO A 522 8.58 10.18 -29.87
N SER A 523 9.22 9.17 -30.46
CA SER A 523 9.07 7.78 -30.06
C SER A 523 9.74 7.50 -28.71
N PHE A 524 10.76 8.28 -28.32
CA PHE A 524 11.45 8.16 -27.02
C PHE A 524 10.48 8.12 -25.85
N LEU A 525 9.54 9.06 -25.76
CA LEU A 525 8.62 9.12 -24.63
C LEU A 525 7.70 7.89 -24.60
N ARG A 526 7.22 7.42 -25.75
CA ARG A 526 6.26 6.32 -25.86
C ARG A 526 6.90 4.95 -25.67
N GLU A 527 8.08 4.73 -26.24
CA GLU A 527 8.65 3.40 -26.45
C GLU A 527 9.84 3.10 -25.54
N SER A 528 10.65 4.10 -25.19
CA SER A 528 11.82 3.85 -24.34
C SER A 528 11.38 3.49 -22.91
N ARG A 529 12.16 2.68 -22.20
CA ARG A 529 11.95 2.33 -20.79
C ARG A 529 13.31 2.22 -20.11
N ILE A 530 13.35 2.43 -18.79
CA ILE A 530 14.51 2.04 -17.99
C ILE A 530 14.59 0.51 -18.05
N THR A 531 15.76 0.00 -18.38
CA THR A 531 16.02 -1.44 -18.48
C THR A 531 16.74 -1.91 -17.22
N TYR A 532 16.27 -3.03 -16.68
CA TYR A 532 16.85 -3.69 -15.52
C TYR A 532 17.31 -5.08 -15.95
N THR A 533 18.61 -5.28 -15.98
CA THR A 533 19.22 -6.55 -16.35
C THR A 533 19.66 -7.24 -15.08
N PHE A 534 18.95 -8.31 -14.74
CA PHE A 534 19.26 -9.14 -13.60
C PHE A 534 20.39 -10.13 -13.94
N PRO A 535 21.23 -10.49 -12.96
CA PRO A 535 22.22 -11.55 -13.16
C PRO A 535 21.49 -12.87 -13.47
N PRO A 536 22.06 -13.75 -14.31
CA PRO A 536 21.45 -15.05 -14.55
C PRO A 536 21.30 -15.79 -13.23
N MET A 537 20.11 -16.32 -12.97
CA MET A 537 19.91 -17.17 -11.79
C MET A 537 20.87 -18.36 -11.86
N PRO A 538 21.61 -18.68 -10.78
CA PRO A 538 22.46 -19.85 -10.76
C PRO A 538 21.64 -21.11 -11.08
N PRO A 539 22.17 -22.06 -11.88
CA PRO A 539 21.50 -23.33 -12.13
C PRO A 539 21.10 -24.00 -10.81
N GLY A 540 19.82 -24.33 -10.65
CA GLY A 540 19.29 -24.93 -9.41
C GLY A 540 19.00 -23.95 -8.26
N ALA A 541 19.12 -22.64 -8.46
CA ALA A 541 18.76 -21.65 -7.45
C ALA A 541 17.25 -21.50 -7.25
N LEU A 542 16.44 -21.88 -8.24
CA LEU A 542 15.00 -22.01 -8.04
C LEU A 542 14.75 -23.22 -7.13
N PRO A 543 14.09 -23.05 -5.98
CA PRO A 543 13.74 -24.18 -5.13
C PRO A 543 12.95 -25.21 -5.96
N ALA A 544 13.46 -26.43 -6.01
CA ALA A 544 12.75 -27.55 -6.61
C ALA A 544 11.44 -27.74 -5.83
N GLY A 545 10.28 -27.55 -6.47
CA GLY A 545 9.02 -28.09 -5.93
C GLY A 545 7.84 -27.14 -5.68
N GLY A 546 7.77 -25.96 -6.29
CA GLY A 546 6.46 -25.33 -6.49
C GLY A 546 5.82 -25.89 -7.76
N PRO A 547 4.60 -26.47 -7.76
CA PRO A 547 3.92 -26.78 -9.01
C PRO A 547 3.90 -25.50 -9.88
N PRO A 548 4.20 -25.59 -11.19
CA PRO A 548 4.07 -24.44 -12.06
C PRO A 548 2.67 -23.85 -11.89
N PHE A 549 2.57 -22.51 -11.91
CA PHE A 549 1.28 -21.81 -11.94
C PHE A 549 0.39 -22.51 -12.99
N GLY A 550 -0.62 -23.26 -12.53
CA GLY A 550 -1.54 -23.97 -13.44
C GLY A 550 -1.60 -25.49 -13.35
N ALA A 551 -0.87 -26.18 -12.47
CA ALA A 551 -1.31 -27.53 -12.09
C ALA A 551 -2.46 -27.38 -11.08
N PRO A 552 -3.73 -27.64 -11.45
CA PRO A 552 -4.79 -27.68 -10.47
C PRO A 552 -4.41 -28.76 -9.45
N GLY A 553 -4.10 -28.35 -8.22
CA GLY A 553 -4.31 -29.25 -7.10
C GLY A 553 -5.77 -29.64 -7.21
N GLY A 554 -6.05 -30.87 -7.65
CA GLY A 554 -7.41 -31.37 -7.68
C GLY A 554 -8.06 -31.10 -6.32
N PRO A 555 -9.38 -30.87 -6.27
CA PRO A 555 -10.06 -30.78 -4.99
C PRO A 555 -9.61 -31.98 -4.14
N PRO A 556 -9.38 -31.82 -2.82
CA PRO A 556 -9.16 -32.97 -1.96
C PRO A 556 -10.25 -33.98 -2.27
N PRO A 557 -9.93 -35.27 -2.50
CA PRO A 557 -10.95 -36.25 -2.82
C PRO A 557 -12.01 -36.15 -1.72
N ALA A 558 -13.22 -35.77 -2.10
CA ALA A 558 -14.36 -35.82 -1.20
C ALA A 558 -14.35 -37.23 -0.63
N GLY A 559 -14.13 -37.34 0.69
CA GLY A 559 -13.99 -38.63 1.36
C GLY A 559 -15.16 -39.51 0.96
N ALA A 560 -14.88 -40.56 0.19
CA ALA A 560 -15.89 -41.51 -0.23
C ALA A 560 -16.54 -42.07 1.05
N PRO A 561 -17.85 -41.87 1.27
CA PRO A 561 -18.51 -42.51 2.39
C PRO A 561 -18.48 -44.02 2.12
N GLY A 562 -17.84 -44.77 3.02
CA GLY A 562 -17.91 -46.22 3.03
C GLY A 562 -19.38 -46.64 3.13
N GLY A 563 -19.91 -47.19 2.04
CA GLY A 563 -21.29 -47.69 2.00
C GLY A 563 -21.43 -48.99 2.80
N PRO A 564 -22.49 -49.15 3.61
CA PRO A 564 -22.99 -50.46 3.99
C PRO A 564 -24.02 -50.97 2.95
N PRO A 565 -24.30 -52.29 2.92
CA PRO A 565 -24.94 -52.94 1.77
C PRO A 565 -26.45 -52.73 1.72
N ALA A 566 -26.96 -52.92 0.50
CA ALA A 566 -28.32 -52.69 0.04
C ALA A 566 -29.43 -53.40 0.84
N ALA A 567 -30.57 -52.72 0.96
CA ALA A 567 -31.88 -53.35 1.01
C ALA A 567 -32.99 -52.40 0.53
N GLY A 568 -33.80 -52.87 -0.43
CA GLY A 568 -35.25 -52.60 -0.48
C GLY A 568 -35.73 -51.31 -1.16
N ALA A 569 -36.20 -51.44 -2.40
CA ALA A 569 -37.20 -50.55 -3.01
C ALA A 569 -38.53 -50.61 -2.19
N PRO A 570 -39.48 -49.64 -2.31
CA PRO A 570 -40.33 -49.63 -3.51
C PRO A 570 -40.90 -48.26 -3.97
N THR A 571 -41.20 -48.24 -5.28
CA THR A 571 -42.37 -47.66 -5.98
C THR A 571 -42.76 -46.18 -5.81
N ALA A 572 -42.73 -45.50 -6.95
CA ALA A 572 -43.33 -44.20 -7.24
C ALA A 572 -44.86 -44.23 -7.28
N GLY A 573 -45.47 -43.13 -6.80
CA GLY A 573 -46.86 -42.72 -7.02
C GLY A 573 -46.93 -41.28 -7.58
N PRO A 574 -48.07 -40.88 -8.18
CA PRO A 574 -48.13 -39.88 -9.26
C PRO A 574 -48.47 -38.45 -8.79
N PRO A 575 -48.49 -37.43 -9.70
CA PRO A 575 -48.34 -36.02 -9.36
C PRO A 575 -49.68 -35.34 -9.04
N VAL A 576 -49.63 -34.28 -8.22
CA VAL A 576 -50.80 -33.43 -7.93
C VAL A 576 -50.54 -31.99 -8.33
N ALA A 577 -51.26 -31.61 -9.39
CA ALA A 577 -52.02 -30.38 -9.67
C ALA A 577 -51.51 -28.99 -9.23
N ALA A 578 -51.63 -28.10 -10.22
CA ALA A 578 -51.48 -26.66 -10.18
C ALA A 578 -52.53 -25.92 -9.33
N ALA A 579 -52.19 -24.68 -8.96
CA ALA A 579 -53.15 -23.60 -8.74
C ALA A 579 -52.58 -22.28 -9.29
N PRO A 580 -53.38 -21.44 -9.98
CA PRO A 580 -52.97 -20.14 -10.50
C PRO A 580 -53.35 -19.01 -9.52
N GLY A 581 -52.53 -17.97 -9.46
CA GLY A 581 -52.82 -16.74 -8.72
C GLY A 581 -52.28 -15.54 -9.47
N THR A 582 -53.17 -14.82 -10.15
CA THR A 582 -52.93 -13.61 -10.92
C THR A 582 -53.04 -12.33 -10.08
N ALA A 583 -52.43 -11.27 -10.61
CA ALA A 583 -52.80 -9.85 -10.54
C ALA A 583 -51.96 -8.91 -9.65
N GLY A 584 -51.26 -7.98 -10.34
CA GLY A 584 -51.47 -6.55 -10.11
C GLY A 584 -50.28 -5.74 -9.60
N GLY A 585 -49.42 -5.25 -10.50
CA GLY A 585 -48.46 -4.16 -10.21
C GLY A 585 -48.33 -3.21 -11.41
N PRO A 586 -48.44 -1.87 -11.23
CA PRO A 586 -48.46 -0.90 -12.33
C PRO A 586 -47.05 -0.62 -12.89
N PRO A 587 -46.93 -0.07 -14.13
CA PRO A 587 -45.64 0.09 -14.80
C PRO A 587 -44.85 1.30 -14.28
N PRO A 588 -43.51 1.28 -14.38
CA PRO A 588 -42.69 2.42 -14.02
C PRO A 588 -42.75 3.49 -15.12
N GLY A 589 -43.10 4.71 -14.70
CA GLY A 589 -43.05 5.91 -15.52
C GLY A 589 -41.61 6.32 -15.84
N SER A 590 -41.39 6.59 -17.12
CA SER A 590 -40.22 7.29 -17.65
C SER A 590 -40.26 8.77 -17.25
N GLY A 591 -39.17 9.26 -16.66
CA GLY A 591 -39.01 10.66 -16.32
C GLY A 591 -37.53 11.05 -16.37
N GLY A 592 -37.10 11.57 -17.52
CA GLY A 592 -35.81 12.23 -17.65
C GLY A 592 -35.77 13.52 -16.86
N LEU A 593 -34.60 13.84 -16.29
CA LEU A 593 -34.33 15.16 -15.74
C LEU A 593 -33.07 15.73 -16.41
N ALA A 594 -33.34 16.73 -17.24
CA ALA A 594 -32.39 17.67 -17.79
C ALA A 594 -31.92 18.66 -16.72
N ALA A 595 -30.72 19.19 -16.95
CA ALA A 595 -30.06 20.21 -16.19
C ALA A 595 -30.86 21.52 -16.09
N ALA A 596 -30.77 22.19 -14.94
CA ALA A 596 -30.85 23.64 -14.85
C ALA A 596 -30.12 24.12 -13.58
N ALA A 597 -29.04 24.87 -13.79
CA ALA A 597 -28.34 25.64 -12.77
C ALA A 597 -29.15 26.89 -12.40
N GLY A 598 -29.21 27.20 -11.11
CA GLY A 598 -29.68 28.48 -10.58
C GLY A 598 -29.17 28.66 -9.14
N PRO A 599 -28.57 29.81 -8.78
CA PRO A 599 -28.04 30.03 -7.43
C PRO A 599 -29.15 30.47 -6.47
N PRO A 600 -29.10 30.08 -5.18
CA PRO A 600 -29.99 30.65 -4.18
C PRO A 600 -29.42 31.95 -3.57
N PRO A 601 -30.30 32.80 -3.00
CA PRO A 601 -30.02 34.19 -2.69
C PRO A 601 -29.30 34.39 -1.34
N THR A 602 -28.54 35.48 -1.27
CA THR A 602 -27.92 36.02 -0.07
C THR A 602 -28.96 36.68 0.85
N GLY A 603 -29.39 35.96 1.88
CA GLY A 603 -30.18 36.51 2.99
C GLY A 603 -29.28 36.81 4.19
N ALA A 604 -29.05 38.09 4.47
CA ALA A 604 -28.37 38.56 5.67
C ALA A 604 -29.29 38.40 6.90
N VAL A 605 -28.77 37.79 7.98
CA VAL A 605 -29.38 37.85 9.31
C VAL A 605 -28.30 38.31 10.29
N ALA A 606 -28.53 39.49 10.87
CA ALA A 606 -27.79 40.03 11.99
C ALA A 606 -28.10 39.24 13.26
N GLY A 607 -27.07 38.89 14.02
CA GLY A 607 -27.20 38.21 15.31
C GLY A 607 -25.93 38.36 16.12
N ALA A 608 -25.93 39.38 16.98
CA ALA A 608 -24.88 39.68 17.93
C ALA A 608 -24.67 38.54 18.93
N ASN A 609 -23.41 38.21 19.21
CA ASN A 609 -22.92 37.73 20.51
C ASN A 609 -21.39 37.77 20.50
N GLY A 610 -20.82 38.83 21.09
CA GLY A 610 -19.39 38.94 21.33
C GLY A 610 -18.97 38.09 22.54
N PRO A 611 -17.73 37.58 22.58
CA PRO A 611 -17.20 36.87 23.75
C PRO A 611 -16.78 37.86 24.85
N PRO A 612 -16.94 37.52 26.15
CA PRO A 612 -16.51 38.38 27.23
C PRO A 612 -14.98 38.37 27.38
N ALA A 613 -14.47 39.54 27.76
CA ALA A 613 -13.07 39.84 27.97
C ALA A 613 -12.42 38.99 29.07
N ALA A 614 -11.20 38.54 28.79
CA ALA A 614 -10.29 37.97 29.77
C ALA A 614 -9.88 39.04 30.79
N THR A 615 -10.19 38.80 32.07
CA THR A 615 -9.61 39.54 33.20
C THR A 615 -8.48 38.70 33.78
N GLY A 616 -7.27 39.27 33.79
CA GLY A 616 -6.09 38.68 34.38
C GLY A 616 -6.20 38.64 35.91
N GLY A 617 -5.99 37.46 36.48
CA GLY A 617 -5.75 37.26 37.90
C GLY A 617 -4.37 36.61 38.09
N SER A 618 -3.50 37.28 38.86
CA SER A 618 -2.24 36.72 39.34
C SER A 618 -2.47 35.49 40.23
N PRO A 619 -1.55 34.51 40.27
CA PRO A 619 -1.73 33.33 41.11
C PRO A 619 -1.40 33.64 42.59
N PRO A 620 -2.14 33.07 43.56
CA PRO A 620 -1.76 33.15 44.96
C PRO A 620 -0.63 32.18 45.28
N ALA A 621 0.27 32.64 46.14
CA ALA A 621 1.33 31.86 46.73
C ALA A 621 0.80 30.84 47.76
N GLY A 622 1.44 29.66 47.78
CA GLY A 622 1.59 28.85 49.00
C GLY A 622 0.44 27.90 49.34
N VAL A 623 0.56 26.64 48.91
CA VAL A 623 -0.05 25.51 49.64
C VAL A 623 1.03 24.45 49.84
N ALA A 624 1.28 24.15 51.12
CA ALA A 624 2.23 23.17 51.60
C ALA A 624 1.85 21.75 51.14
N ALA A 625 2.84 20.99 50.68
CA ALA A 625 2.70 19.60 50.32
C ALA A 625 2.42 18.74 51.57
N VAL A 626 1.23 18.15 51.62
CA VAL A 626 0.91 17.04 52.53
C VAL A 626 1.34 15.74 51.83
N GLY A 627 2.22 14.98 52.47
CA GLY A 627 2.75 13.72 51.97
C GLY A 627 1.66 12.67 51.76
N GLY A 628 1.52 12.22 50.51
CA GLY A 628 0.75 11.03 50.16
C GLY A 628 1.53 9.74 50.47
N PRO A 629 0.83 8.62 50.73
CA PRO A 629 1.44 7.33 51.03
C PRO A 629 2.23 6.79 49.82
N PRO A 630 3.24 5.91 50.05
CA PRO A 630 4.09 5.40 49.00
C PRO A 630 3.27 4.63 47.95
N GLY A 631 3.27 5.15 46.73
CA GLY A 631 2.62 4.53 45.59
C GLY A 631 3.25 3.18 45.27
N VAL A 632 2.39 2.16 45.15
CA VAL A 632 2.71 0.87 44.56
C VAL A 632 3.12 1.16 43.11
N GLY A 633 4.43 1.08 42.84
CA GLY A 633 4.99 1.35 41.51
C GLY A 633 4.33 0.46 40.46
N SER A 634 3.73 1.07 39.44
CA SER A 634 3.33 0.32 38.25
C SER A 634 4.59 -0.31 37.63
N PRO A 635 4.56 -1.60 37.23
CA PRO A 635 5.69 -2.22 36.58
C PRO A 635 6.06 -1.43 35.31
N PRO A 636 7.36 -1.28 35.00
CA PRO A 636 7.79 -0.62 33.77
C PRO A 636 7.18 -1.34 32.57
N LEU A 637 6.64 -0.57 31.62
CA LEU A 637 6.20 -1.11 30.34
C LEU A 637 7.37 -1.89 29.71
N PRO A 638 7.15 -3.08 29.16
CA PRO A 638 8.22 -3.85 28.52
C PRO A 638 8.85 -3.01 27.42
N GLN A 639 10.15 -2.73 27.58
CA GLN A 639 10.95 -2.14 26.52
C GLN A 639 10.84 -3.06 25.29
N PRO A 640 10.61 -2.53 24.08
CA PRO A 640 10.61 -3.35 22.88
C PRO A 640 11.97 -4.03 22.78
N MET A 641 11.98 -5.37 22.85
CA MET A 641 13.21 -6.14 22.70
C MET A 641 13.73 -5.89 21.29
N VAL A 642 14.86 -5.19 21.18
CA VAL A 642 15.65 -5.16 19.95
C VAL A 642 16.24 -6.57 19.81
N PRO A 643 15.82 -7.37 18.81
CA PRO A 643 16.34 -8.73 18.67
C PRO A 643 17.85 -8.70 18.43
N ALA A 644 18.57 -9.65 19.04
CA ALA A 644 19.99 -9.85 18.77
C ALA A 644 20.22 -10.11 17.27
N PRO A 645 21.31 -9.60 16.67
CA PRO A 645 21.59 -9.82 15.26
C PRO A 645 21.70 -11.33 14.98
N PRO A 646 21.08 -11.83 13.89
CA PRO A 646 21.12 -13.24 13.55
C PRO A 646 22.56 -13.70 13.24
N PRO A 647 22.89 -14.98 13.44
CA PRO A 647 24.20 -15.53 13.07
C PRO A 647 24.49 -15.27 11.58
N SER A 648 25.74 -14.95 11.25
CA SER A 648 26.18 -14.63 9.90
C SER A 648 26.02 -15.83 8.96
N VAL A 649 24.92 -15.86 8.21
CA VAL A 649 24.73 -16.76 7.07
C VAL A 649 25.75 -16.34 5.99
N PRO A 650 26.46 -17.27 5.33
CA PRO A 650 27.37 -16.92 4.24
C PRO A 650 26.61 -16.10 3.19
N VAL A 651 27.06 -14.87 2.98
CA VAL A 651 26.47 -13.90 2.06
C VAL A 651 26.38 -14.55 0.69
N ARG A 652 25.16 -14.89 0.27
CA ARG A 652 24.90 -15.22 -1.13
C ARG A 652 25.11 -13.91 -1.87
N LEU A 653 26.23 -13.78 -2.59
CA LEU A 653 26.45 -12.65 -3.50
C LEU A 653 25.42 -12.78 -4.63
N LEU A 654 24.22 -12.24 -4.38
CA LEU A 654 23.27 -11.99 -5.43
C LEU A 654 23.96 -10.99 -6.37
N GLY A 655 24.12 -11.36 -7.64
CA GLY A 655 24.80 -10.50 -8.60
C GLY A 655 24.14 -9.11 -8.68
N ALA A 656 24.91 -8.12 -9.10
CA ALA A 656 24.39 -6.76 -9.26
C ALA A 656 23.29 -6.71 -10.32
N VAL A 657 22.27 -5.89 -10.08
CA VAL A 657 21.29 -5.53 -11.10
C VAL A 657 21.81 -4.34 -11.87
N ARG A 658 21.94 -4.51 -13.19
CA ARG A 658 22.38 -3.44 -14.07
C ARG A 658 21.18 -2.61 -14.51
N VAL A 659 21.25 -1.32 -14.26
CA VAL A 659 20.24 -0.34 -14.64
C VAL A 659 20.79 0.50 -15.80
N ALA A 660 20.04 0.55 -16.89
CA ALA A 660 20.35 1.39 -18.05
C ALA A 660 19.17 2.31 -18.35
N SER A 661 19.44 3.60 -18.39
CA SER A 661 18.44 4.63 -18.60
C SER A 661 18.51 5.16 -20.04
N PRO A 662 17.40 5.24 -20.77
CA PRO A 662 17.40 5.84 -22.09
C PRO A 662 17.43 7.37 -21.96
N PHE A 663 18.10 8.03 -22.90
CA PHE A 663 18.11 9.48 -23.00
C PHE A 663 18.16 9.98 -24.45
N VAL A 664 17.88 11.26 -24.63
CA VAL A 664 18.12 12.02 -25.86
C VAL A 664 18.77 13.34 -25.47
N SER A 665 19.91 13.66 -26.08
CA SER A 665 20.56 14.97 -25.89
C SER A 665 20.64 15.68 -27.24
N LEU A 666 19.87 16.76 -27.40
CA LEU A 666 19.94 17.60 -28.60
C LEU A 666 20.90 18.76 -28.33
N PRO A 667 21.98 18.94 -29.11
CA PRO A 667 22.92 20.04 -28.88
C PRO A 667 22.27 21.41 -29.10
N ALA A 668 22.82 22.43 -28.46
CA ALA A 668 22.47 23.81 -28.76
C ALA A 668 22.96 24.19 -30.18
N PRO A 669 22.12 24.86 -31.00
CA PRO A 669 22.56 25.37 -32.28
C PRO A 669 23.59 26.50 -32.08
N PRO A 670 24.54 26.67 -33.00
CA PRO A 670 25.43 27.82 -32.99
C PRO A 670 24.63 29.13 -32.97
N GLY A 671 25.02 30.06 -32.10
CA GLY A 671 24.37 31.38 -32.00
C GLY A 671 22.99 31.36 -31.32
N VAL A 672 22.65 30.33 -30.53
CA VAL A 672 21.34 30.23 -29.86
C VAL A 672 20.95 31.45 -29.03
N ALA A 673 21.92 32.17 -28.46
CA ALA A 673 21.69 33.41 -27.71
C ALA A 673 21.08 34.55 -28.56
N GLY A 674 21.24 34.51 -29.89
CA GLY A 674 20.67 35.48 -30.83
C GLY A 674 19.39 35.01 -31.52
N LEU A 675 18.90 33.79 -31.26
CA LEU A 675 17.71 33.27 -31.90
C LEU A 675 16.44 33.75 -31.19
N PRO A 676 15.35 34.05 -31.92
CA PRO A 676 14.07 34.35 -31.31
C PRO A 676 13.59 33.15 -30.46
N PRO A 677 12.90 33.37 -29.32
CA PRO A 677 12.50 32.30 -28.41
C PRO A 677 11.77 31.13 -29.08
N ALA A 678 10.95 31.42 -30.10
CA ALA A 678 10.22 30.40 -30.87
C ALA A 678 11.14 29.42 -31.64
N ALA A 679 12.29 29.89 -32.14
CA ALA A 679 13.24 29.06 -32.88
C ALA A 679 14.08 28.16 -31.97
N GLY A 680 14.26 28.55 -30.69
CA GLY A 680 15.02 27.78 -29.70
C GLY A 680 14.25 26.68 -28.96
N ARG A 681 12.93 26.56 -29.20
CA ARG A 681 12.06 25.67 -28.39
C ARG A 681 12.51 24.21 -28.34
N PHE A 682 13.00 23.67 -29.46
CA PHE A 682 13.44 22.26 -29.55
C PHE A 682 14.95 22.06 -29.40
N SER A 683 15.73 23.14 -29.43
CA SER A 683 17.18 23.14 -29.38
C SER A 683 17.70 22.94 -27.97
N GLY A 684 18.74 22.14 -27.73
CA GLY A 684 19.30 22.06 -26.37
C GLY A 684 18.39 21.35 -25.35
N VAL A 685 17.54 20.42 -25.79
CA VAL A 685 16.68 19.64 -24.88
C VAL A 685 17.41 18.36 -24.46
N PHE A 686 17.38 18.05 -23.17
CA PHE A 686 17.88 16.82 -22.60
C PHE A 686 16.71 16.00 -22.04
N TYR A 687 16.38 14.90 -22.70
CA TYR A 687 15.37 13.96 -22.25
C TYR A 687 16.04 12.82 -21.50
N ALA A 688 15.54 12.45 -20.34
CA ALA A 688 16.06 11.31 -19.59
C ALA A 688 14.93 10.60 -18.84
N LYS A 689 14.99 9.26 -18.75
CA LYS A 689 14.14 8.48 -17.83
C LYS A 689 15.00 7.99 -16.69
N VAL A 690 14.67 8.37 -15.46
CA VAL A 690 15.49 8.09 -14.27
C VAL A 690 14.62 7.56 -13.13
N LEU A 691 15.27 6.92 -12.16
CA LEU A 691 14.64 6.53 -10.90
C LEU A 691 14.21 7.78 -10.13
N SER A 692 13.04 7.75 -9.49
CA SER A 692 12.76 8.69 -8.40
C SER A 692 13.54 8.27 -7.15
N THR A 693 13.79 9.22 -6.24
CA THR A 693 14.35 8.87 -4.91
C THR A 693 13.46 7.85 -4.19
N ALA A 694 12.13 7.98 -4.25
CA ALA A 694 11.21 7.01 -3.65
C ALA A 694 11.32 5.61 -4.27
N GLN A 695 11.48 5.49 -5.59
CA GLN A 695 11.68 4.21 -6.26
C GLN A 695 13.01 3.56 -5.89
N ALA A 696 14.08 4.35 -5.80
CA ALA A 696 15.37 3.86 -5.29
C ALA A 696 15.25 3.41 -3.82
N MET A 697 14.43 4.06 -3.00
CA MET A 697 14.16 3.61 -1.63
C MET A 697 13.42 2.28 -1.60
N GLU A 698 12.43 2.03 -2.46
CA GLU A 698 11.79 0.70 -2.54
C GLU A 698 12.76 -0.41 -2.91
N TRP A 699 13.72 -0.11 -3.80
CA TRP A 699 14.81 -1.03 -4.11
C TRP A 699 15.62 -1.37 -2.86
N VAL A 700 16.10 -0.35 -2.16
CA VAL A 700 16.89 -0.49 -0.92
C VAL A 700 16.12 -1.26 0.15
N TRP A 701 14.80 -1.05 0.26
CA TRP A 701 13.99 -1.62 1.33
C TRP A 701 13.58 -3.07 1.11
N VAL A 702 13.14 -3.39 -0.12
CA VAL A 702 12.42 -4.63 -0.45
C VAL A 702 13.04 -5.32 -1.66
N ASP A 703 13.13 -4.64 -2.81
CA ASP A 703 13.34 -5.38 -4.07
C ASP A 703 14.78 -5.88 -4.29
N CYS A 704 15.77 -5.26 -3.62
CA CYS A 704 17.14 -5.75 -3.60
C CYS A 704 17.26 -7.15 -2.95
N LEU A 705 16.34 -7.53 -2.05
CA LEU A 705 16.37 -8.77 -1.26
C LEU A 705 15.69 -9.96 -1.96
N ARG A 706 15.06 -9.75 -3.12
CA ARG A 706 14.34 -10.83 -3.80
C ARG A 706 15.30 -11.81 -4.46
N ALA A 707 14.99 -13.09 -4.32
CA ALA A 707 15.73 -14.16 -4.99
C ALA A 707 15.35 -14.34 -6.47
N ILE A 708 14.18 -13.83 -6.89
CA ILE A 708 13.74 -13.86 -8.28
C ILE A 708 13.83 -12.48 -8.93
N ASP A 709 13.94 -12.51 -10.25
CA ASP A 709 13.74 -11.35 -11.08
C ASP A 709 12.30 -10.88 -10.93
N THR A 710 12.15 -9.58 -10.78
CA THR A 710 10.85 -8.94 -10.70
C THR A 710 10.60 -8.19 -12.00
N PRO A 711 9.35 -7.86 -12.34
CA PRO A 711 9.00 -7.08 -13.52
C PRO A 711 9.47 -5.61 -13.44
N TRP A 712 10.65 -5.37 -12.86
CA TRP A 712 11.36 -4.10 -12.88
C TRP A 712 11.80 -3.73 -14.28
#